data_AF-A0A544QV23-F1
#
_entry.id   AF-A0A544QV23-F1
#
_cell.length_a   1.000
_cell.length_b   1.000
_cell.length_c   1.000
_cell.angle_alpha   90.00
_cell.angle_beta   90.00
_cell.angle_gamma   90.00
#
_symmetry.space_group_name_H-M   'P 1'
#
loop_
_entity.id
_entity.type
_entity.pdbx_description
1 polymer ?
#
loop_
_entity_poly.entity_id
_entity_poly.type
_entity_poly.pdbx_seq_one_letter_code
_entity_poly.pdbx_strand_id
1 'polypeptide(L)'
;MAQKQGIKKVVSLFSAVVIAGAVTIPYVSYADTYYGIHKIEYTDEFKQYIEDYKNGDTEKYGDKIPSPYDVEGTEIKGNASGISRYASAKYDPREIDKTTPARDQENLGVCWAFAGMTGMESYLMTNGYGEYDLSEEHMRWWAKNGENGWNVGDYDGTSNLLSMGYFASGEGPKYESDIKYNTHKTRPSNQDSAKTIGYTADNIIYVENTTESIKNAIMKYGGVVSGYYDKDRYRSEDENSYYINVNPGQNHAVTIVGWDDNYSKDNFTGRAKPSKDGAWLIKNSWGDYNDEDGFMWVSYEDRTLRRESDNYAIKSLRKNEGEKIYQHENGGYAAYGGTSFTVANVFNFNGTNETIEGVTIGNESIGAEYNIYYAPVVNGVPQNKNMTKLASGTFKETGYITVPVDSTYIPSGKGAIVVQMKSNGRNLAAILAEENIAGVDWFEAKASKGESFKLSSSGSFQDMNSNTSNPMNFAIKAVTKSNVSEDDIIGANRYDTAVKTSQKGWSSADTAVIANGSAIVDALTATPLAESENAPILLTDKTSLKDVTKKELQRLGVKKVYLIGGSSVLSSSVESQIKSMGITTERVYGNNRYETAAAIASEMIESGNEIKEAAVVNGMTGLADAISFGAVAAEKGMPILLADKNGNLTGSEKILSENNIEKTYIIGGTAAVPTSVESKVKNPERISGKNRSETNAKIIQKFYTSSSLDYAYVVKDGMQASDQLIDGLSVGVLAAKNHSPIVLAGKSLSDEQRSVLSSKTINKVVQVGGGQNINAVLELRNK
;
A
#
# COMPACT_ATOMS: atom_id res chain seq x y z
N MET A 1 -46.82 74.12 22.16
CA MET A 1 -47.87 73.53 23.02
C MET A 1 -47.68 72.01 22.99
N ALA A 2 -47.41 71.41 24.18
CA ALA A 2 -47.28 69.97 24.55
C ALA A 2 -46.55 69.03 23.56
N GLN A 3 -45.33 68.50 23.74
CA GLN A 3 -44.49 68.03 24.87
C GLN A 3 -44.70 66.55 25.32
N LYS A 4 -43.88 65.66 24.71
CA LYS A 4 -42.96 64.61 25.26
C LYS A 4 -43.23 63.83 26.57
N GLN A 5 -42.67 62.59 26.56
CA GLN A 5 -42.30 61.62 27.64
C GLN A 5 -43.34 60.52 27.93
N GLY A 6 -43.04 59.24 28.23
CA GLY A 6 -41.80 58.47 28.45
C GLY A 6 -42.09 57.22 29.33
N ILE A 7 -41.17 56.23 29.33
CA ILE A 7 -40.72 55.41 30.50
C ILE A 7 -41.36 54.01 30.84
N LYS A 8 -40.48 52.98 30.72
CA LYS A 8 -40.12 51.80 31.58
C LYS A 8 -41.01 50.55 31.83
N LYS A 9 -40.35 49.39 31.60
CA LYS A 9 -40.11 48.15 32.42
C LYS A 9 -41.28 47.42 33.11
N VAL A 10 -41.33 46.07 32.96
CA VAL A 10 -41.14 45.05 34.05
C VAL A 10 -40.62 43.73 33.45
N VAL A 11 -39.74 43.05 34.20
CA VAL A 11 -38.99 41.81 33.96
C VAL A 11 -39.63 40.64 34.72
N SER A 12 -39.48 39.41 34.22
CA SER A 12 -39.63 38.12 34.94
C SER A 12 -38.86 37.05 34.14
N LEU A 13 -37.57 36.75 34.36
CA LEU A 13 -36.94 35.88 35.38
C LEU A 13 -37.48 34.44 35.46
N PHE A 14 -36.73 33.49 34.89
CA PHE A 14 -36.31 32.27 35.61
C PHE A 14 -34.94 31.79 35.08
N SER A 15 -34.10 31.43 36.05
CA SER A 15 -32.66 31.27 35.97
C SER A 15 -32.25 29.85 35.55
N ALA A 16 -31.22 29.73 34.70
CA ALA A 16 -30.39 28.55 34.59
C ALA A 16 -28.92 28.96 34.76
N VAL A 17 -28.26 28.32 35.72
CA VAL A 17 -26.88 28.57 36.15
C VAL A 17 -25.93 28.16 35.03
N VAL A 18 -25.17 29.12 34.51
CA VAL A 18 -24.02 28.90 33.62
C VAL A 18 -22.78 28.81 34.51
N ILE A 19 -22.13 27.65 34.55
CA ILE A 19 -20.71 27.56 34.92
C ILE A 19 -19.94 27.61 33.61
N ALA A 20 -19.09 28.64 33.51
CA ALA A 20 -18.33 28.99 32.32
C ALA A 20 -17.21 27.98 32.03
N GLY A 21 -17.21 27.44 30.82
CA GLY A 21 -16.04 26.89 30.14
C GLY A 21 -15.95 27.56 28.78
N ALA A 22 -15.51 28.83 28.74
CA ALA A 22 -15.33 29.56 27.51
C ALA A 22 -13.98 29.17 26.90
N VAL A 23 -13.98 28.25 25.95
CA VAL A 23 -12.88 28.12 24.98
C VAL A 23 -13.05 29.28 24.01
N THR A 24 -12.26 30.34 24.17
CA THR A 24 -12.17 31.41 23.17
C THR A 24 -11.16 31.00 22.10
N ILE A 25 -11.64 30.38 21.02
CA ILE A 25 -10.86 30.25 19.78
C ILE A 25 -10.91 31.62 19.08
N PRO A 26 -9.78 32.22 18.67
CA PRO A 26 -9.81 33.45 17.88
C PRO A 26 -10.53 33.19 16.56
N TYR A 27 -11.63 33.92 16.35
CA TYR A 27 -12.42 33.89 15.13
C TYR A 27 -11.60 34.55 14.01
N VAL A 28 -10.90 33.76 13.21
CA VAL A 28 -10.24 34.26 12.00
C VAL A 28 -11.22 34.19 10.84
N SER A 29 -11.64 35.35 10.32
CA SER A 29 -12.45 35.42 9.11
C SER A 29 -11.57 35.08 7.90
N TYR A 30 -11.70 33.89 7.34
CA TYR A 30 -11.16 33.59 6.01
C TYR A 30 -12.30 33.30 5.03
N ALA A 31 -12.61 34.32 4.23
CA ALA A 31 -13.21 34.11 2.93
C ALA A 31 -12.10 33.62 1.98
N ASP A 32 -11.90 32.30 1.92
CA ASP A 32 -11.46 31.63 0.71
C ASP A 32 -11.85 30.15 0.77
N THR A 33 -12.90 29.85 0.03
CA THR A 33 -13.58 28.56 0.02
C THR A 33 -12.72 27.51 -0.71
N TYR A 34 -12.46 26.39 -0.04
CA TYR A 34 -11.91 25.12 -0.57
C TYR A 34 -10.39 24.92 -0.68
N TYR A 35 -9.52 25.94 -0.52
CA TYR A 35 -8.08 25.81 -0.85
C TYR A 35 -7.07 26.31 0.20
N GLY A 36 -7.54 26.82 1.35
CA GLY A 36 -6.65 27.30 2.42
C GLY A 36 -6.19 26.16 3.33
N ILE A 37 -4.97 25.65 3.11
CA ILE A 37 -4.24 24.84 4.09
C ILE A 37 -3.12 25.69 4.70
N HIS A 38 -3.06 25.75 6.03
CA HIS A 38 -2.13 26.58 6.78
C HIS A 38 -1.53 25.77 7.92
N LYS A 39 -0.32 26.13 8.36
CA LYS A 39 0.31 25.54 9.53
C LYS A 39 -0.53 25.88 10.77
N ILE A 40 -0.78 24.88 11.62
CA ILE A 40 -1.40 25.06 12.93
C ILE A 40 -0.37 25.67 13.87
N GLU A 41 -0.80 26.65 14.67
CA GLU A 41 0.04 27.32 15.65
C GLU A 41 0.42 26.39 16.81
N TYR A 42 1.65 26.49 17.30
CA TYR A 42 2.07 25.77 18.50
C TYR A 42 1.33 26.27 19.75
N THR A 43 1.16 25.38 20.73
CA THR A 43 0.71 25.73 22.07
C THR A 43 1.66 26.71 22.75
N ASP A 44 1.14 27.51 23.70
CA ASP A 44 1.97 28.47 24.44
C ASP A 44 3.05 27.76 25.28
N GLU A 45 2.75 26.58 25.81
CA GLU A 45 3.70 25.76 26.59
C GLU A 45 4.85 25.25 25.72
N PHE A 46 4.57 24.81 24.49
CA PHE A 46 5.61 24.41 23.55
C PHE A 46 6.43 25.59 23.03
N LYS A 47 5.79 26.75 22.81
CA LYS A 47 6.50 28.00 22.49
C LYS A 47 7.48 28.39 23.60
N GLN A 48 7.04 28.32 24.85
CA GLN A 48 7.90 28.57 26.01
C GLN A 48 9.06 27.56 26.09
N TYR A 49 8.78 26.27 25.87
CA TYR A 49 9.81 25.24 25.79
C TYR A 49 10.88 25.57 24.74
N ILE A 50 10.49 26.02 23.54
CA ILE A 50 11.44 26.42 22.49
C ILE A 50 12.33 27.59 22.94
N GLU A 51 11.76 28.56 23.65
CA GLU A 51 12.54 29.69 24.21
C GLU A 51 13.53 29.22 25.27
N ASP A 52 13.09 28.37 26.19
CA ASP A 52 13.94 27.82 27.24
C ASP A 52 15.05 26.93 26.65
N TYR A 53 14.74 26.14 25.63
CA TYR A 53 15.70 25.35 24.88
C TYR A 53 16.83 26.20 24.30
N LYS A 54 16.49 27.33 23.66
CA LYS A 54 17.47 28.27 23.12
C LYS A 54 18.36 28.91 24.19
N ASN A 55 17.85 29.02 25.41
CA ASN A 55 18.58 29.58 26.54
C ASN A 55 19.38 28.52 27.33
N GLY A 56 19.19 27.23 27.03
CA GLY A 56 19.79 26.11 27.77
C GLY A 56 19.07 25.76 29.07
N ASP A 57 17.85 26.26 29.28
CA ASP A 57 17.05 26.12 30.52
C ASP A 57 16.07 24.93 30.45
N THR A 58 16.54 23.78 29.96
CA THR A 58 15.69 22.61 29.68
C THR A 58 15.57 21.63 30.84
N GLU A 59 16.42 21.73 31.87
CA GLU A 59 16.48 20.77 32.98
C GLU A 59 15.13 20.58 33.69
N LYS A 60 14.29 21.62 33.73
CA LYS A 60 12.95 21.58 34.34
C LYS A 60 11.96 20.65 33.62
N TYR A 61 12.22 20.32 32.35
CA TYR A 61 11.40 19.42 31.53
C TYR A 61 11.84 17.95 31.62
N GLY A 62 13.05 17.67 32.15
CA GLY A 62 13.61 16.32 32.24
C GLY A 62 13.48 15.52 30.94
N ASP A 63 12.94 14.31 31.02
CA ASP A 63 12.87 13.38 29.88
C ASP A 63 11.60 13.57 29.01
N LYS A 64 10.81 14.63 29.24
CA LYS A 64 9.52 14.83 28.55
C LYS A 64 9.36 16.25 28.01
N ILE A 65 9.21 16.36 26.68
CA ILE A 65 8.90 17.62 25.99
C ILE A 65 7.37 17.82 25.92
N PRO A 66 6.84 19.04 26.14
CA PRO A 66 5.42 19.34 25.96
C PRO A 66 4.91 19.04 24.54
N SER A 67 3.60 18.80 24.40
CA SER A 67 3.00 18.56 23.08
C SER A 67 3.02 19.84 22.23
N PRO A 68 3.40 19.77 20.93
CA PRO A 68 3.39 20.95 20.06
C PRO A 68 1.97 21.49 19.80
N TYR A 69 0.95 20.62 19.88
CA TYR A 69 -0.41 20.93 19.49
C TYR A 69 -1.43 20.33 20.44
N ASP A 70 -2.55 21.02 20.61
CA ASP A 70 -3.74 20.42 21.18
C ASP A 70 -4.40 19.53 20.14
N VAL A 71 -4.41 18.23 20.42
CA VAL A 71 -5.08 17.23 19.58
C VAL A 71 -6.34 16.76 20.29
N GLU A 72 -7.46 16.71 19.56
CA GLU A 72 -8.70 16.12 20.06
C GLU A 72 -8.50 14.61 20.25
N GLY A 73 -8.67 14.12 21.48
CA GLY A 73 -8.52 12.70 21.80
C GLY A 73 -9.70 11.87 21.31
N THR A 74 -9.46 10.60 20.99
CA THR A 74 -10.52 9.68 20.56
C THR A 74 -11.30 9.17 21.77
N GLU A 75 -12.61 9.43 21.80
CA GLU A 75 -13.51 8.88 22.82
C GLU A 75 -13.65 7.36 22.66
N ILE A 76 -13.24 6.59 23.68
CA ILE A 76 -13.32 5.13 23.66
C ILE A 76 -14.56 4.68 24.42
N LYS A 77 -15.56 4.19 23.70
CA LYS A 77 -16.83 3.70 24.28
C LYS A 77 -16.74 2.24 24.71
N GLY A 78 -17.34 1.87 25.84
CA GLY A 78 -17.48 0.47 26.24
C GLY A 78 -18.42 -0.32 25.31
N ASN A 79 -18.11 -1.57 24.97
CA ASN A 79 -19.02 -2.41 24.17
C ASN A 79 -20.06 -3.08 25.06
N ALA A 80 -21.33 -2.83 24.74
CA ALA A 80 -22.48 -3.64 25.13
C ALA A 80 -22.43 -5.00 24.40
N SER A 81 -21.75 -5.99 24.98
CA SER A 81 -22.01 -7.43 24.85
C SER A 81 -20.97 -8.19 25.66
N GLY A 82 -21.30 -8.49 26.92
CA GLY A 82 -20.51 -9.37 27.80
C GLY A 82 -19.84 -8.71 29.00
N ILE A 83 -19.70 -7.38 28.99
CA ILE A 83 -19.19 -6.64 30.15
C ILE A 83 -20.41 -6.13 30.94
N SER A 84 -20.50 -6.55 32.19
CA SER A 84 -21.47 -6.05 33.17
C SER A 84 -21.53 -4.52 33.10
N ARG A 85 -22.71 -3.94 33.34
CA ARG A 85 -22.95 -2.47 33.41
C ARG A 85 -22.08 -1.72 34.44
N TYR A 86 -21.23 -2.45 35.13
CA TYR A 86 -20.12 -2.01 35.95
C TYR A 86 -18.83 -2.37 35.20
N ALA A 87 -18.15 -1.39 34.59
CA ALA A 87 -16.70 -1.54 34.47
C ALA A 87 -16.23 -1.87 35.89
N SER A 88 -15.48 -2.95 36.07
CA SER A 88 -15.08 -3.38 37.41
C SER A 88 -14.45 -2.20 38.14
N ALA A 89 -14.79 -2.02 39.42
CA ALA A 89 -14.20 -0.97 40.24
C ALA A 89 -12.66 -1.03 40.20
N LYS A 90 -12.10 -2.21 39.88
CA LYS A 90 -10.68 -2.48 39.71
C LYS A 90 -10.41 -3.28 38.44
N TYR A 91 -9.34 -2.94 37.73
CA TYR A 91 -8.70 -3.78 36.73
C TYR A 91 -7.20 -3.73 36.99
N ASP A 92 -6.65 -4.85 37.44
CA ASP A 92 -5.23 -5.02 37.67
C ASP A 92 -4.74 -6.18 36.77
N PRO A 93 -3.98 -5.90 35.71
CA PRO A 93 -3.54 -6.92 34.78
C PRO A 93 -2.59 -7.94 35.42
N ARG A 94 -1.99 -7.64 36.58
CA ARG A 94 -1.12 -8.57 37.32
C ARG A 94 -1.90 -9.69 37.98
N GLU A 95 -3.15 -9.41 38.39
CA GLU A 95 -4.04 -10.42 39.00
C GLU A 95 -4.59 -11.44 37.99
N ILE A 96 -4.41 -11.18 36.69
CA ILE A 96 -4.95 -11.99 35.60
C ILE A 96 -3.87 -12.43 34.60
N ASP A 97 -2.59 -12.37 35.00
CA ASP A 97 -1.42 -12.78 34.22
C ASP A 97 -1.37 -12.13 32.82
N LYS A 98 -1.72 -10.83 32.74
CA LYS A 98 -1.69 -10.03 31.51
C LYS A 98 -0.63 -8.93 31.53
N THR A 99 0.47 -9.14 32.23
CA THR A 99 1.59 -8.21 32.31
C THR A 99 2.91 -8.87 31.96
N THR A 100 3.86 -8.08 31.44
CA THR A 100 5.29 -8.42 31.39
C THR A 100 6.02 -7.71 32.54
N PRO A 101 7.17 -8.22 33.03
CA PRO A 101 7.92 -7.57 34.11
C PRO A 101 8.38 -6.16 33.73
N ALA A 102 8.51 -5.26 34.71
CA ALA A 102 9.13 -3.95 34.50
C ALA A 102 10.60 -4.12 34.09
N ARG A 103 11.03 -3.32 33.12
CA ARG A 103 12.43 -3.26 32.65
C ARG A 103 13.13 -2.05 33.25
N ASP A 104 14.45 -1.99 33.17
CA ASP A 104 15.26 -0.96 33.80
C ASP A 104 15.99 -0.11 32.74
N GLN A 105 15.67 1.18 32.68
CA GLN A 105 16.33 2.17 31.81
C GLN A 105 17.69 2.64 32.37
N GLU A 106 18.11 2.10 33.51
CA GLU A 106 19.31 2.44 34.25
C GLU A 106 19.40 3.97 34.49
N ASN A 107 20.42 4.63 33.93
CA ASN A 107 20.69 6.05 34.13
C ASN A 107 20.45 6.90 32.87
N LEU A 108 19.79 6.35 31.85
CA LEU A 108 19.52 7.05 30.59
C LEU A 108 18.14 7.72 30.61
N GLY A 109 18.00 8.84 29.88
CA GLY A 109 16.76 9.59 29.70
C GLY A 109 15.85 9.02 28.60
N VAL A 110 15.61 7.70 28.62
CA VAL A 110 14.95 6.96 27.53
C VAL A 110 13.61 6.36 27.94
N CYS A 111 12.97 6.88 28.98
CA CYS A 111 11.66 6.41 29.47
C CYS A 111 10.59 6.37 28.36
N TRP A 112 10.68 7.26 27.37
CA TRP A 112 9.81 7.30 26.20
C TRP A 112 9.87 6.01 25.36
N ALA A 113 11.03 5.36 25.26
CA ALA A 113 11.19 4.11 24.54
C ALA A 113 10.52 2.96 25.31
N PHE A 114 10.77 2.88 26.61
CA PHE A 114 10.19 1.86 27.50
C PHE A 114 8.67 1.99 27.62
N ALA A 115 8.15 3.21 27.77
CA ALA A 115 6.72 3.46 27.79
C ALA A 115 6.08 3.07 26.44
N GLY A 116 6.73 3.38 25.32
CA GLY A 116 6.27 2.98 24.00
C GLY A 116 6.25 1.45 23.80
N MET A 117 7.33 0.75 24.15
CA MET A 117 7.41 -0.71 24.09
C MET A 117 6.37 -1.36 24.99
N THR A 118 6.22 -0.88 26.23
CA THR A 118 5.22 -1.37 27.17
C THR A 118 3.79 -1.22 26.62
N GLY A 119 3.47 -0.09 25.97
CA GLY A 119 2.17 0.10 25.32
C GLY A 119 1.90 -0.94 24.22
N MET A 120 2.92 -1.29 23.43
CA MET A 120 2.84 -2.32 22.39
C MET A 120 2.73 -3.74 22.98
N GLU A 121 3.56 -4.09 23.97
CA GLU A 121 3.49 -5.38 24.67
C GLU A 121 2.14 -5.59 25.34
N SER A 122 1.61 -4.55 26.00
CA SER A 122 0.29 -4.59 26.64
C SER A 122 -0.82 -4.86 25.63
N TYR A 123 -0.73 -4.27 24.43
CA TYR A 123 -1.65 -4.54 23.33
C TYR A 123 -1.58 -5.99 22.85
N LEU A 124 -0.36 -6.48 22.58
CA LEU A 124 -0.10 -7.84 22.11
C LEU A 124 -0.63 -8.88 23.10
N MET A 125 -0.34 -8.70 24.39
CA MET A 125 -0.81 -9.55 25.47
C MET A 125 -2.35 -9.53 25.57
N THR A 126 -2.94 -8.33 25.59
CA THR A 126 -4.39 -8.16 25.77
C THR A 126 -5.20 -8.75 24.62
N ASN A 127 -4.68 -8.67 23.39
CA ASN A 127 -5.37 -9.08 22.16
C ASN A 127 -4.94 -10.47 21.65
N GLY A 128 -4.28 -11.29 22.48
CA GLY A 128 -4.04 -12.71 22.21
C GLY A 128 -2.91 -13.02 21.23
N TYR A 129 -1.97 -12.09 21.03
CA TYR A 129 -0.76 -12.34 20.25
C TYR A 129 0.30 -13.11 21.06
N GLY A 130 0.20 -13.10 22.39
CA GLY A 130 1.13 -13.73 23.32
C GLY A 130 2.05 -12.73 24.02
N GLU A 131 3.00 -13.26 24.77
CA GLU A 131 4.04 -12.48 25.44
C GLU A 131 5.16 -12.10 24.46
N TYR A 132 5.55 -10.83 24.48
CA TYR A 132 6.66 -10.30 23.69
C TYR A 132 7.60 -9.53 24.60
N ASP A 133 8.89 -9.60 24.30
CA ASP A 133 9.96 -8.83 24.92
C ASP A 133 10.61 -7.98 23.82
N LEU A 134 10.26 -6.69 23.78
CA LEU A 134 10.59 -5.79 22.69
C LEU A 134 11.83 -4.94 22.99
N SER A 135 12.57 -4.54 21.96
CA SER A 135 13.84 -3.82 22.09
C SER A 135 13.64 -2.31 22.18
N GLU A 136 13.81 -1.73 23.37
CA GLU A 136 13.96 -0.28 23.53
C GLU A 136 15.23 0.25 22.88
N GLU A 137 16.31 -0.55 22.89
CA GLU A 137 17.61 -0.17 22.35
C GLU A 137 17.55 0.12 20.85
N HIS A 138 16.78 -0.68 20.10
CA HIS A 138 16.56 -0.36 18.69
C HIS A 138 15.89 0.99 18.53
N MET A 139 14.84 1.31 19.31
CA MET A 139 14.16 2.61 19.21
C MET A 139 15.08 3.77 19.63
N ARG A 140 15.85 3.60 20.70
CA ARG A 140 16.88 4.54 21.17
C ARG A 140 17.87 4.90 20.07
N TRP A 141 18.44 3.91 19.39
CA TRP A 141 19.40 4.18 18.30
C TRP A 141 18.74 4.66 17.01
N TRP A 142 17.50 4.25 16.75
CA TRP A 142 16.72 4.71 15.61
C TRP A 142 16.43 6.22 15.68
N ALA A 143 16.35 6.77 16.89
CA ALA A 143 16.07 8.17 17.17
C ALA A 143 17.29 9.11 17.14
N LYS A 144 18.50 8.61 16.82
CA LYS A 144 19.75 9.37 16.88
C LYS A 144 20.21 9.90 15.53
N ASN A 145 21.02 10.95 15.57
CA ASN A 145 21.79 11.49 14.44
C ASN A 145 20.94 12.06 13.30
N GLY A 146 19.65 12.33 13.52
CA GLY A 146 18.76 12.92 12.52
C GLY A 146 18.45 11.98 11.36
N GLU A 147 18.87 10.71 11.36
CA GLU A 147 18.68 9.78 10.23
C GLU A 147 17.20 9.67 9.83
N ASN A 148 16.35 9.49 10.84
CA ASN A 148 14.90 9.34 10.74
C ASN A 148 14.13 10.61 11.12
N GLY A 149 14.75 11.78 10.99
CA GLY A 149 14.22 13.05 11.47
C GLY A 149 14.54 13.30 12.95
N TRP A 150 14.54 12.26 13.78
CA TRP A 150 14.84 12.36 15.20
C TRP A 150 16.36 12.47 15.46
N ASN A 151 16.74 13.39 16.34
CA ASN A 151 18.11 13.57 16.82
C ASN A 151 18.14 13.68 18.36
N VAL A 152 17.62 12.64 19.02
CA VAL A 152 17.44 12.58 20.47
C VAL A 152 18.62 11.82 21.10
N GLY A 153 19.35 12.48 22.00
CA GLY A 153 20.45 11.90 22.75
C GLY A 153 20.00 10.99 23.90
N ASP A 154 20.99 10.37 24.56
CA ASP A 154 20.77 9.38 25.62
C ASP A 154 20.22 9.95 26.92
N TYR A 155 20.26 11.27 27.09
CA TYR A 155 19.78 11.99 28.26
C TYR A 155 18.77 13.08 27.88
N ASP A 156 18.35 13.08 26.61
CA ASP A 156 17.42 14.07 26.10
C ASP A 156 16.01 13.51 26.20
N GLY A 157 15.11 14.32 26.76
CA GLY A 157 13.69 14.04 26.72
C GLY A 157 13.07 14.18 25.35
N THR A 158 11.90 13.56 25.16
CA THR A 158 11.10 13.72 23.94
C THR A 158 9.60 13.60 24.22
N SER A 159 8.75 13.84 23.22
CA SER A 159 7.30 13.61 23.36
C SER A 159 6.93 12.16 23.03
N ASN A 160 5.65 11.79 23.25
CA ASN A 160 5.16 10.47 22.87
C ASN A 160 5.03 10.31 21.34
N LEU A 161 5.15 11.40 20.58
CA LEU A 161 5.10 11.37 19.11
C LEU A 161 6.24 10.55 18.51
N LEU A 162 7.38 10.45 19.20
CA LEU A 162 8.52 9.67 18.73
C LEU A 162 8.16 8.20 18.61
N SER A 163 7.64 7.60 19.69
CA SER A 163 7.27 6.19 19.66
C SER A 163 6.12 5.92 18.70
N MET A 164 5.16 6.85 18.57
CA MET A 164 4.12 6.77 17.54
C MET A 164 4.70 6.76 16.12
N GLY A 165 5.63 7.68 15.81
CA GLY A 165 6.31 7.76 14.51
C GLY A 165 7.14 6.51 14.20
N TYR A 166 7.87 5.99 15.20
CA TYR A 166 8.61 4.74 15.11
C TYR A 166 7.70 3.56 14.74
N PHE A 167 6.58 3.38 15.44
CA PHE A 167 5.65 2.29 15.14
C PHE A 167 4.95 2.48 13.79
N ALA A 168 4.55 3.70 13.45
CA ALA A 168 3.92 4.03 12.16
C ALA A 168 4.88 3.89 10.97
N SER A 169 6.19 3.97 11.20
CA SER A 169 7.21 3.78 10.15
C SER A 169 7.29 2.32 9.66
N GLY A 170 6.87 1.36 10.49
CA GLY A 170 7.02 -0.07 10.26
C GLY A 170 8.45 -0.60 10.38
N GLU A 171 9.40 0.23 10.81
CA GLU A 171 10.79 -0.20 11.04
C GLU A 171 10.94 -1.03 12.32
N GLY A 172 9.96 -0.96 13.23
CA GLY A 172 9.88 -1.80 14.42
C GLY A 172 8.46 -2.13 14.87
N PRO A 173 8.30 -2.74 16.06
CA PRO A 173 9.36 -3.09 17.02
C PRO A 173 10.23 -4.28 16.60
N LYS A 174 11.38 -4.42 17.25
CA LYS A 174 12.28 -5.59 17.19
C LYS A 174 12.22 -6.36 18.51
N TYR A 175 12.72 -7.59 18.53
CA TYR A 175 12.87 -8.36 19.77
C TYR A 175 14.08 -7.90 20.59
N GLU A 176 13.94 -7.86 21.90
CA GLU A 176 15.04 -7.62 22.85
C GLU A 176 16.13 -8.70 22.72
N SER A 177 15.73 -9.94 22.42
CA SER A 177 16.68 -11.03 22.15
C SER A 177 17.57 -10.82 20.91
N ASP A 178 17.14 -9.99 19.95
CA ASP A 178 17.93 -9.63 18.77
C ASP A 178 18.79 -8.39 19.04
N ILE A 179 18.22 -7.36 19.67
CA ILE A 179 18.92 -6.10 19.99
C ILE A 179 18.70 -5.80 21.47
N LYS A 180 19.66 -6.22 22.29
CA LYS A 180 19.56 -6.12 23.74
C LYS A 180 19.83 -4.71 24.26
N TYR A 181 19.02 -4.27 25.21
CA TYR A 181 19.26 -3.06 25.99
C TYR A 181 20.63 -3.07 26.68
N ASN A 182 21.31 -1.93 26.61
CA ASN A 182 22.60 -1.68 27.23
C ASN A 182 22.85 -0.17 27.35
N THR A 183 23.74 0.24 28.24
CA THR A 183 24.13 1.66 28.39
C THR A 183 25.37 2.04 27.59
N HIS A 184 25.84 1.18 26.68
CA HIS A 184 27.00 1.48 25.85
C HIS A 184 26.67 2.56 24.81
N LYS A 185 27.72 3.25 24.35
CA LYS A 185 27.65 4.30 23.32
C LYS A 185 27.89 3.75 21.91
N THR A 186 27.65 2.46 21.69
CA THR A 186 27.93 1.80 20.40
C THR A 186 26.63 1.37 19.74
N ARG A 187 26.39 1.83 18.51
CA ARG A 187 25.24 1.42 17.70
C ARG A 187 25.27 -0.10 17.49
N PRO A 188 24.16 -0.83 17.75
CA PRO A 188 24.06 -2.26 17.48
C PRO A 188 24.43 -2.59 16.02
N SER A 189 25.27 -3.59 15.81
CA SER A 189 25.72 -3.98 14.47
C SER A 189 24.59 -4.52 13.59
N ASN A 190 23.51 -5.02 14.22
CA ASN A 190 22.34 -5.58 13.57
C ASN A 190 21.13 -4.62 13.56
N GLN A 191 21.29 -3.34 13.91
CA GLN A 191 20.23 -2.33 13.94
C GLN A 191 19.35 -2.37 12.67
N ASP A 192 19.97 -2.42 11.49
CA ASP A 192 19.24 -2.38 10.21
C ASP A 192 18.79 -3.77 9.72
N SER A 193 19.39 -4.84 10.25
CA SER A 193 19.17 -6.21 9.78
C SER A 193 18.23 -7.03 10.67
N ALA A 194 17.99 -6.59 11.90
CA ALA A 194 17.10 -7.28 12.84
C ALA A 194 15.67 -7.30 12.30
N LYS A 195 14.99 -8.44 12.46
CA LYS A 195 13.63 -8.62 11.95
C LYS A 195 12.63 -7.93 12.86
N THR A 196 11.57 -7.40 12.28
CA THR A 196 10.40 -6.98 13.06
C THR A 196 9.67 -8.21 13.59
N ILE A 197 8.73 -8.00 14.51
CA ILE A 197 7.92 -9.05 15.11
C ILE A 197 6.87 -9.70 14.16
N GLY A 198 6.93 -9.43 12.85
CA GLY A 198 5.96 -9.92 11.86
C GLY A 198 4.64 -9.13 11.80
N TYR A 199 4.52 -8.10 12.63
CA TYR A 199 3.38 -7.18 12.67
C TYR A 199 3.87 -5.74 12.65
N THR A 200 3.05 -4.87 12.06
CA THR A 200 3.23 -3.42 12.07
C THR A 200 2.01 -2.76 12.68
N ALA A 201 2.21 -1.66 13.41
CA ALA A 201 1.12 -0.86 13.93
C ALA A 201 0.22 -0.35 12.80
N ASP A 202 -1.06 -0.68 12.91
CA ASP A 202 -2.06 -0.38 11.90
C ASP A 202 -2.81 0.91 12.20
N ASN A 203 -3.33 1.03 13.43
CA ASN A 203 -3.86 2.27 13.94
C ASN A 203 -3.23 2.58 15.30
N ILE A 204 -2.68 3.78 15.44
CA ILE A 204 -2.15 4.33 16.68
C ILE A 204 -2.95 5.58 16.96
N ILE A 205 -3.71 5.58 18.06
CA ILE A 205 -4.72 6.62 18.30
C ILE A 205 -4.38 7.45 19.52
N TYR A 206 -4.65 8.76 19.46
CA TYR A 206 -4.73 9.57 20.67
C TYR A 206 -5.99 9.22 21.45
N VAL A 207 -5.89 9.11 22.77
CA VAL A 207 -6.99 8.72 23.65
C VAL A 207 -7.51 9.94 24.38
N GLU A 208 -8.84 10.12 24.37
CA GLU A 208 -9.50 11.18 25.13
C GLU A 208 -9.22 11.04 26.62
N ASN A 209 -8.89 12.14 27.29
CA ASN A 209 -8.41 12.15 28.67
C ASN A 209 -9.52 11.97 29.73
N THR A 210 -10.70 11.54 29.33
CA THR A 210 -11.75 11.18 30.29
C THR A 210 -11.40 9.86 30.99
N THR A 211 -11.68 9.77 32.29
CA THR A 211 -11.48 8.51 33.05
C THR A 211 -12.13 7.32 32.35
N GLU A 212 -13.33 7.50 31.79
CA GLU A 212 -14.04 6.46 31.05
C GLU A 212 -13.28 6.01 29.78
N SER A 213 -12.79 6.95 28.97
CA SER A 213 -12.05 6.60 27.75
C SER A 213 -10.73 5.90 28.07
N ILE A 214 -10.00 6.33 29.10
CA ILE A 214 -8.75 5.69 29.53
C ILE A 214 -9.02 4.27 30.02
N LYS A 215 -10.01 4.06 30.89
CA LYS A 215 -10.39 2.70 31.34
C LYS A 215 -10.78 1.80 30.17
N ASN A 216 -11.62 2.32 29.26
CA ASN A 216 -12.04 1.56 28.09
C ASN A 216 -10.88 1.27 27.13
N ALA A 217 -9.91 2.19 26.99
CA ALA A 217 -8.70 1.98 26.22
C ALA A 217 -7.84 0.88 26.84
N ILE A 218 -7.59 0.91 28.16
CA ILE A 218 -6.87 -0.15 28.88
C ILE A 218 -7.54 -1.51 28.64
N MET A 219 -8.86 -1.60 28.80
CA MET A 219 -9.56 -2.88 28.61
C MET A 219 -9.47 -3.43 27.18
N LYS A 220 -9.47 -2.55 26.16
CA LYS A 220 -9.47 -2.96 24.75
C LYS A 220 -8.07 -3.14 24.17
N TYR A 221 -7.15 -2.30 24.61
CA TYR A 221 -5.86 -2.08 23.98
C TYR A 221 -4.69 -2.37 24.92
N GLY A 222 -4.96 -2.76 26.17
CA GLY A 222 -3.97 -3.16 27.16
C GLY A 222 -3.37 -2.01 27.95
N GLY A 223 -3.16 -0.85 27.32
CA GLY A 223 -2.63 0.31 28.03
C GLY A 223 -2.71 1.62 27.25
N VAL A 224 -2.44 2.71 27.96
CA VAL A 224 -2.35 4.07 27.43
C VAL A 224 -1.01 4.67 27.82
N VAL A 225 -0.20 5.02 26.82
CA VAL A 225 1.09 5.69 27.03
C VAL A 225 0.83 7.15 27.40
N SER A 226 1.48 7.63 28.46
CA SER A 226 1.24 8.95 29.01
C SER A 226 2.48 9.51 29.73
N GLY A 227 2.63 10.83 29.73
CA GLY A 227 3.63 11.52 30.54
C GLY A 227 3.08 11.86 31.93
N TYR A 228 3.98 12.01 32.90
CA TYR A 228 3.68 12.63 34.20
C TYR A 228 4.94 13.29 34.77
N TYR A 229 4.79 13.98 35.89
CA TYR A 229 5.93 14.47 36.67
C TYR A 229 6.25 13.51 37.78
N ASP A 230 7.51 13.13 37.93
CA ASP A 230 8.02 12.31 39.00
C ASP A 230 9.13 13.02 39.80
N LYS A 231 8.96 13.00 41.14
CA LYS A 231 9.99 13.27 42.14
C LYS A 231 9.72 12.47 43.41
N ASP A 232 10.76 11.89 43.99
CA ASP A 232 10.72 11.03 45.20
C ASP A 232 9.87 11.60 46.33
N ARG A 233 9.93 12.91 46.59
CA ARG A 233 9.16 13.56 47.67
C ARG A 233 7.63 13.41 47.56
N TYR A 234 7.10 13.03 46.41
CA TYR A 234 5.68 12.82 46.16
C TYR A 234 5.29 11.33 46.09
N ARG A 235 6.28 10.42 46.13
CA ARG A 235 6.05 8.98 46.30
C ARG A 235 5.76 8.66 47.77
N SER A 236 5.02 7.58 48.01
CA SER A 236 4.89 6.99 49.34
C SER A 236 6.21 6.41 49.83
N GLU A 237 6.34 6.18 51.14
CA GLU A 237 7.55 5.64 51.76
C GLU A 237 7.96 4.26 51.22
N ASP A 238 6.99 3.46 50.78
CA ASP A 238 7.18 2.15 50.14
C ASP A 238 7.31 2.24 48.61
N GLU A 239 7.27 3.45 48.05
CA GLU A 239 7.31 3.74 46.62
C GLU A 239 6.21 3.08 45.77
N ASN A 240 5.15 2.57 46.41
CA ASN A 240 4.04 1.89 45.73
C ASN A 240 2.97 2.86 45.22
N SER A 241 2.97 4.11 45.67
CA SER A 241 1.99 5.11 45.25
C SER A 241 2.54 6.51 45.09
N TYR A 242 1.88 7.31 44.25
CA TYR A 242 2.33 8.64 43.87
C TYR A 242 1.16 9.63 43.74
N TYR A 243 1.36 10.84 44.26
CA TYR A 243 0.44 11.95 44.02
C TYR A 243 1.12 13.32 44.12
N ILE A 244 0.99 14.11 43.05
CA ILE A 244 1.31 15.54 43.08
C ILE A 244 0.05 16.42 42.92
N ASN A 245 -0.13 17.36 43.84
CA ASN A 245 -1.27 18.29 43.86
C ASN A 245 -1.00 19.63 43.15
N VAL A 246 0.19 19.79 42.57
CA VAL A 246 0.63 20.94 41.77
C VAL A 246 1.09 20.45 40.41
N ASN A 247 1.20 21.37 39.45
CA ASN A 247 1.49 21.04 38.06
C ASN A 247 2.77 21.74 37.59
N PRO A 248 3.95 21.14 37.84
CA PRO A 248 5.23 21.69 37.40
C PRO A 248 5.58 21.42 35.93
N GLY A 249 4.75 20.64 35.20
CA GLY A 249 5.08 20.09 33.89
C GLY A 249 5.10 18.56 33.93
N GLN A 250 5.78 17.92 32.98
CA GLN A 250 6.06 16.48 32.96
C GLN A 250 7.57 16.28 32.79
N ASN A 251 8.10 15.17 33.31
CA ASN A 251 9.53 14.81 33.17
C ASN A 251 9.78 13.30 33.02
N HIS A 252 8.74 12.48 32.97
CA HIS A 252 8.83 11.03 32.84
C HIS A 252 7.66 10.48 32.02
N ALA A 253 7.83 9.32 31.39
CA ALA A 253 6.81 8.66 30.56
C ALA A 253 6.58 7.22 31.02
N VAL A 254 5.31 6.80 31.04
CA VAL A 254 4.87 5.48 31.54
C VAL A 254 3.70 4.97 30.70
N THR A 255 3.32 3.70 30.92
CA THR A 255 2.05 3.18 30.40
C THR A 255 1.08 2.94 31.54
N ILE A 256 -0.12 3.51 31.42
CA ILE A 256 -1.25 3.22 32.30
C ILE A 256 -1.87 1.90 31.85
N VAL A 257 -1.86 0.91 32.73
CA VAL A 257 -2.25 -0.48 32.41
C VAL A 257 -3.41 -0.99 33.26
N GLY A 258 -3.81 -0.23 34.28
CA GLY A 258 -4.90 -0.62 35.16
C GLY A 258 -5.44 0.51 36.00
N TRP A 259 -6.39 0.19 36.87
CA TRP A 259 -7.01 1.12 37.79
C TRP A 259 -7.66 0.42 38.98
N ASP A 260 -7.88 1.14 40.07
CA ASP A 260 -8.71 0.73 41.19
C ASP A 260 -9.39 1.96 41.80
N ASP A 261 -10.71 2.03 41.67
CA ASP A 261 -11.57 3.10 42.17
C ASP A 261 -11.62 3.17 43.70
N ASN A 262 -11.24 2.08 44.38
CA ASN A 262 -11.20 2.00 45.84
C ASN A 262 -9.77 1.96 46.38
N TYR A 263 -8.75 2.23 45.54
CA TYR A 263 -7.38 2.33 46.03
C TYR A 263 -7.31 3.42 47.10
N SER A 264 -6.98 3.01 48.33
CA SER A 264 -7.15 3.89 49.49
C SER A 264 -6.26 5.12 49.37
N LYS A 265 -6.86 6.30 49.58
CA LYS A 265 -6.10 7.56 49.69
C LYS A 265 -5.07 7.54 50.83
N ASP A 266 -5.21 6.63 51.78
CA ASP A 266 -4.30 6.50 52.92
C ASP A 266 -2.97 5.83 52.53
N ASN A 267 -2.90 5.16 51.38
CA ASN A 267 -1.66 4.60 50.85
C ASN A 267 -0.69 5.69 50.36
N PHE A 268 -1.19 6.88 50.02
CA PHE A 268 -0.36 8.01 49.57
C PHE A 268 0.25 8.76 50.75
N THR A 269 1.44 8.34 51.15
CA THR A 269 2.18 8.90 52.30
C THR A 269 3.23 9.95 51.94
N GLY A 270 3.35 10.30 50.65
CA GLY A 270 4.24 11.35 50.17
C GLY A 270 3.83 12.76 50.61
N ARG A 271 4.48 13.79 50.01
CA ARG A 271 4.25 15.20 50.37
C ARG A 271 2.80 15.68 50.21
N ALA A 272 2.00 15.03 49.37
CA ALA A 272 0.59 15.33 49.18
C ALA A 272 -0.26 14.09 49.37
N LYS A 273 -1.52 14.29 49.79
CA LYS A 273 -2.51 13.23 49.99
C LYS A 273 -3.78 13.55 49.18
N PRO A 274 -4.29 12.63 48.36
CA PRO A 274 -5.49 12.90 47.56
C PRO A 274 -6.74 12.99 48.45
N SER A 275 -7.76 13.68 47.95
CA SER A 275 -8.99 13.92 48.71
C SER A 275 -9.90 12.68 48.76
N LYS A 276 -9.84 11.83 47.74
CA LYS A 276 -10.66 10.62 47.54
C LYS A 276 -9.78 9.41 47.21
N ASP A 277 -10.37 8.24 47.43
CA ASP A 277 -9.83 6.97 46.92
C ASP A 277 -9.88 6.96 45.39
N GLY A 278 -9.06 6.10 44.79
CA GLY A 278 -9.01 5.92 43.34
C GLY A 278 -7.63 6.21 42.76
N ALA A 279 -7.08 5.23 42.05
CA ALA A 279 -5.77 5.33 41.44
C ALA A 279 -5.67 4.57 40.11
N TRP A 280 -4.80 5.08 39.24
CA TRP A 280 -4.32 4.39 38.06
C TRP A 280 -3.15 3.49 38.43
N LEU A 281 -3.08 2.30 37.85
CA LEU A 281 -1.89 1.47 37.89
C LEU A 281 -1.05 1.76 36.65
N ILE A 282 0.20 2.16 36.87
CA ILE A 282 1.18 2.38 35.81
C ILE A 282 2.26 1.30 35.85
N LYS A 283 2.81 0.97 34.68
CA LYS A 283 4.05 0.20 34.58
C LYS A 283 5.21 1.15 34.28
N ASN A 284 6.24 1.08 35.10
CA ASN A 284 7.41 1.95 35.05
C ASN A 284 8.61 1.27 34.36
N SER A 285 9.73 1.99 34.29
CA SER A 285 10.96 1.57 33.60
C SER A 285 12.21 1.64 34.48
N TRP A 286 12.08 1.32 35.79
CA TRP A 286 13.19 1.32 36.76
C TRP A 286 13.44 -0.08 37.36
N GLY A 287 13.08 -1.13 36.62
CA GLY A 287 13.15 -2.50 37.10
C GLY A 287 12.20 -2.77 38.27
N ASP A 288 12.57 -3.74 39.09
CA ASP A 288 11.82 -4.18 40.28
C ASP A 288 12.25 -3.36 41.52
N TYR A 289 11.87 -2.08 41.54
CA TYR A 289 12.34 -1.10 42.54
C TYR A 289 11.47 -1.02 43.80
N ASN A 290 10.31 -1.66 43.81
CA ASN A 290 9.32 -1.60 44.90
C ASN A 290 8.60 -2.95 45.07
N ASP A 291 7.72 -3.06 46.06
CA ASP A 291 6.99 -4.30 46.36
C ASP A 291 5.81 -4.57 45.39
N GLU A 292 5.68 -3.76 44.33
CA GLU A 292 4.64 -3.85 43.30
C GLU A 292 5.22 -4.33 41.95
N ASP A 293 6.39 -4.97 41.95
CA ASP A 293 7.11 -5.52 40.78
C ASP A 293 7.47 -4.45 39.71
N GLY A 294 7.78 -3.23 40.16
CA GLY A 294 8.08 -2.09 39.30
C GLY A 294 6.85 -1.36 38.74
N PHE A 295 5.65 -1.69 39.24
CA PHE A 295 4.42 -0.93 38.99
C PHE A 295 4.17 0.08 40.09
N MET A 296 3.33 1.09 39.84
CA MET A 296 3.01 2.10 40.85
C MET A 296 1.57 2.60 40.71
N TRP A 297 0.94 2.92 41.83
CA TRP A 297 -0.40 3.51 41.89
C TRP A 297 -0.34 5.03 41.86
N VAL A 298 -0.81 5.66 40.79
CA VAL A 298 -0.88 7.12 40.67
C VAL A 298 -2.30 7.59 40.92
N SER A 299 -2.51 8.52 41.85
CA SER A 299 -3.87 8.98 42.18
C SER A 299 -4.61 9.50 40.95
N TYR A 300 -5.92 9.27 40.87
CA TYR A 300 -6.77 9.94 39.86
C TYR A 300 -6.74 11.46 39.93
N GLU A 301 -6.40 12.03 41.09
CA GLU A 301 -6.31 13.47 41.32
C GLU A 301 -4.98 14.09 40.87
N ASP A 302 -4.02 13.27 40.41
CA ASP A 302 -2.71 13.73 39.94
C ASP A 302 -2.84 14.84 38.90
N ARG A 303 -2.04 15.90 39.07
CA ARG A 303 -2.14 17.11 38.25
C ARG A 303 -1.28 17.09 36.98
N THR A 304 -0.55 16.00 36.74
CA THR A 304 0.45 15.90 35.67
C THR A 304 0.24 14.69 34.76
N LEU A 305 -0.20 13.55 35.29
CA LEU A 305 -0.51 12.34 34.52
C LEU A 305 -1.68 12.59 33.56
N ARG A 306 -1.51 12.19 32.29
CA ARG A 306 -2.44 12.42 31.18
C ARG A 306 -2.74 13.88 30.83
N ARG A 307 -1.98 14.84 31.36
CA ARG A 307 -2.29 16.26 31.16
C ARG A 307 -2.20 16.68 29.69
N GLU A 308 -1.12 16.29 29.02
CA GLU A 308 -0.85 16.60 27.62
C GLU A 308 -1.81 15.85 26.68
N SER A 309 -1.98 16.35 25.46
CA SER A 309 -2.84 15.76 24.42
C SER A 309 -2.23 14.51 23.78
N ASP A 310 -0.94 14.22 24.00
CA ASP A 310 -0.18 13.16 23.34
C ASP A 310 -0.30 11.78 24.02
N ASN A 311 -1.39 11.54 24.76
CA ASN A 311 -1.69 10.22 25.31
C ASN A 311 -2.20 9.31 24.21
N TYR A 312 -1.60 8.14 24.02
CA TYR A 312 -1.94 7.26 22.91
C TYR A 312 -2.06 5.79 23.29
N ALA A 313 -2.75 5.04 22.43
CA ALA A 313 -2.84 3.58 22.49
C ALA A 313 -2.59 2.97 21.10
N ILE A 314 -1.96 1.79 21.08
CA ILE A 314 -1.98 0.92 19.90
C ILE A 314 -3.38 0.34 19.77
N LYS A 315 -4.09 0.61 18.68
CA LYS A 315 -5.47 0.14 18.49
C LYS A 315 -5.54 -1.14 17.68
N SER A 316 -4.72 -1.24 16.63
CA SER A 316 -4.68 -2.43 15.77
C SER A 316 -3.29 -2.67 15.21
N LEU A 317 -3.03 -3.92 14.86
CA LEU A 317 -1.85 -4.38 14.14
C LEU A 317 -2.26 -5.02 12.82
N ARG A 318 -1.37 -4.98 11.84
CA ARG A 318 -1.48 -5.73 10.59
C ARG A 318 -0.26 -6.62 10.38
N LYS A 319 -0.46 -7.76 9.71
CA LYS A 319 0.66 -8.61 9.30
C LYS A 319 1.46 -7.92 8.21
N ASN A 320 2.78 -7.86 8.34
CA ASN A 320 3.64 -7.14 7.40
C ASN A 320 4.34 -8.04 6.36
N GLU A 321 3.93 -9.29 6.22
CA GLU A 321 4.53 -10.24 5.28
C GLU A 321 4.30 -9.83 3.82
N GLY A 322 5.39 -9.53 3.11
CA GLY A 322 5.37 -9.07 1.72
C GLY A 322 4.84 -7.64 1.54
N GLU A 323 4.57 -6.93 2.65
CA GLU A 323 4.20 -5.53 2.64
C GLU A 323 5.42 -4.62 2.47
N LYS A 324 5.19 -3.46 1.89
CA LYS A 324 6.15 -2.37 1.84
C LYS A 324 5.45 -1.05 2.18
N ILE A 325 6.09 -0.23 2.99
CA ILE A 325 5.59 1.12 3.33
C ILE A 325 6.44 2.14 2.57
N TYR A 326 5.79 2.95 1.74
CA TYR A 326 6.41 4.14 1.16
C TYR A 326 6.04 5.34 2.01
N GLN A 327 7.05 6.08 2.47
CA GLN A 327 6.91 7.23 3.35
C GLN A 327 8.05 8.21 3.09
N HIS A 328 7.82 9.48 3.46
CA HIS A 328 8.83 10.53 3.44
C HIS A 328 9.15 11.09 4.82
N GLU A 329 8.35 10.75 5.83
CA GLU A 329 8.52 11.16 7.22
C GLU A 329 8.41 9.96 8.16
N ASN A 330 8.99 10.10 9.35
CA ASN A 330 9.05 9.08 10.41
C ASN A 330 8.48 9.61 11.74
N GLY A 331 7.51 10.51 11.66
CA GLY A 331 7.10 11.35 12.78
C GLY A 331 7.15 12.83 12.39
N GLY A 332 6.39 13.65 13.12
CA GLY A 332 6.32 15.07 12.84
C GLY A 332 5.92 15.88 14.05
N TYR A 333 6.44 17.10 14.11
CA TYR A 333 6.02 18.15 15.06
C TYR A 333 5.32 19.30 14.35
N ALA A 334 4.93 19.14 13.08
CA ALA A 334 4.12 20.10 12.36
C ALA A 334 2.71 19.58 12.12
N ALA A 335 1.71 20.46 12.12
CA ALA A 335 0.36 20.12 11.66
C ALA A 335 -0.13 21.20 10.69
N TYR A 336 -0.88 20.79 9.68
CA TYR A 336 -1.45 21.68 8.69
C TYR A 336 -2.96 21.43 8.58
N GLY A 337 -3.75 22.51 8.57
CA GLY A 337 -5.21 22.39 8.57
C GLY A 337 -5.95 23.48 7.80
N GLY A 338 -7.24 23.24 7.62
CA GLY A 338 -8.16 24.09 6.87
C GLY A 338 -9.58 23.56 6.85
N THR A 339 -10.52 24.33 6.30
CA THR A 339 -11.93 23.90 6.16
C THR A 339 -12.11 22.83 5.09
N SER A 340 -11.30 22.88 4.04
CA SER A 340 -11.19 21.87 2.99
C SER A 340 -9.87 22.07 2.27
N PHE A 341 -9.13 20.99 2.03
CA PHE A 341 -7.86 21.02 1.32
C PHE A 341 -7.56 19.70 0.61
N THR A 342 -6.55 19.70 -0.25
CA THR A 342 -6.06 18.50 -0.92
C THR A 342 -4.54 18.54 -0.97
N VAL A 343 -3.92 17.51 -0.44
CA VAL A 343 -2.46 17.35 -0.34
C VAL A 343 -2.04 16.02 -0.95
N ALA A 344 -0.77 15.89 -1.29
CA ALA A 344 -0.25 14.66 -1.88
C ALA A 344 1.22 14.43 -1.55
N ASN A 345 1.58 13.16 -1.40
CA ASN A 345 2.97 12.71 -1.39
C ASN A 345 3.26 11.91 -2.66
N VAL A 346 4.40 12.16 -3.30
CA VAL A 346 4.89 11.46 -4.50
C VAL A 346 5.91 10.41 -4.10
N PHE A 347 5.64 9.15 -4.42
CA PHE A 347 6.54 8.03 -4.18
C PHE A 347 7.09 7.46 -5.49
N ASN A 348 8.22 6.77 -5.41
CA ASN A 348 8.76 5.98 -6.52
C ASN A 348 8.47 4.49 -6.29
N PHE A 349 7.33 4.02 -6.78
CA PHE A 349 6.90 2.63 -6.65
C PHE A 349 7.76 1.72 -7.52
N ASN A 350 8.35 0.69 -6.92
CA ASN A 350 9.32 -0.18 -7.60
C ASN A 350 9.09 -1.67 -7.37
N GLY A 351 7.96 -2.04 -6.74
CA GLY A 351 7.54 -3.44 -6.64
C GLY A 351 7.08 -3.99 -8.00
N THR A 352 7.25 -5.30 -8.17
CA THR A 352 6.71 -6.01 -9.33
C THR A 352 5.27 -6.41 -9.03
N ASN A 353 4.32 -6.11 -9.92
CA ASN A 353 2.89 -6.32 -9.67
C ASN A 353 2.44 -5.75 -8.31
N GLU A 354 2.93 -4.56 -8.01
CA GLU A 354 2.64 -3.90 -6.75
C GLU A 354 1.21 -3.39 -6.73
N THR A 355 0.50 -3.68 -5.65
CA THR A 355 -0.83 -3.11 -5.36
C THR A 355 -0.74 -2.28 -4.10
N ILE A 356 -1.60 -1.27 -4.00
CA ILE A 356 -1.83 -0.55 -2.74
C ILE A 356 -2.93 -1.24 -1.96
N GLU A 357 -2.65 -1.50 -0.67
CA GLU A 357 -3.54 -2.19 0.27
C GLU A 357 -4.13 -1.20 1.28
N GLY A 358 -3.40 -0.12 1.58
CA GLY A 358 -3.87 0.92 2.49
C GLY A 358 -3.08 2.21 2.39
N VAL A 359 -3.62 3.26 3.01
CA VAL A 359 -2.95 4.55 3.17
C VAL A 359 -2.99 4.96 4.63
N THR A 360 -1.82 5.09 5.25
CA THR A 360 -1.69 5.59 6.63
C THR A 360 -1.62 7.11 6.61
N ILE A 361 -2.45 7.76 7.42
CA ILE A 361 -2.59 9.21 7.50
C ILE A 361 -2.44 9.63 8.96
N GLY A 362 -1.55 10.58 9.25
CA GLY A 362 -1.49 11.26 10.55
C GLY A 362 -2.66 12.23 10.68
N ASN A 363 -3.84 11.75 11.08
CA ASN A 363 -5.06 12.54 11.16
C ASN A 363 -5.19 13.22 12.52
N GLU A 364 -5.44 14.53 12.51
CA GLU A 364 -5.57 15.36 13.72
C GLU A 364 -7.02 15.85 13.91
N SER A 365 -8.01 15.22 13.27
CA SER A 365 -9.39 15.72 13.28
C SER A 365 -10.46 14.64 13.29
N ILE A 366 -11.26 14.60 14.35
CA ILE A 366 -12.44 13.73 14.43
C ILE A 366 -13.56 14.26 13.55
N GLY A 367 -14.16 13.36 12.77
CA GLY A 367 -15.29 13.66 11.90
C GLY A 367 -14.93 14.32 10.58
N ALA A 368 -13.64 14.57 10.29
CA ALA A 368 -13.23 15.09 8.99
C ALA A 368 -13.55 14.06 7.88
N GLU A 369 -14.20 14.52 6.80
CA GLU A 369 -14.42 13.72 5.59
C GLU A 369 -13.10 13.58 4.83
N TYR A 370 -12.85 12.41 4.25
CA TYR A 370 -11.69 12.18 3.41
C TYR A 370 -12.04 11.52 2.07
N ASN A 371 -11.26 11.84 1.05
CA ASN A 371 -11.16 11.05 -0.18
C ASN A 371 -9.68 10.80 -0.49
N ILE A 372 -9.34 9.57 -0.83
CA ILE A 372 -7.98 9.13 -1.13
C ILE A 372 -7.90 8.71 -2.60
N TYR A 373 -6.85 9.14 -3.28
CA TYR A 373 -6.64 8.85 -4.69
C TYR A 373 -5.19 8.46 -4.98
N TYR A 374 -5.00 7.66 -6.03
CA TYR A 374 -3.75 7.58 -6.76
C TYR A 374 -3.77 8.58 -7.91
N ALA A 375 -2.69 9.35 -8.09
CA ALA A 375 -2.51 10.24 -9.23
C ALA A 375 -1.21 9.91 -9.99
N PRO A 376 -1.24 9.80 -11.34
CA PRO A 376 -0.02 9.69 -12.11
C PRO A 376 0.79 10.99 -12.00
N VAL A 377 2.10 10.87 -12.12
CA VAL A 377 3.05 12.01 -12.03
C VAL A 377 3.67 12.25 -13.40
N VAL A 378 3.61 13.49 -13.89
CA VAL A 378 4.21 13.91 -15.16
C VAL A 378 5.16 15.07 -14.89
N ASN A 379 6.41 14.95 -15.35
CA ASN A 379 7.47 15.93 -15.09
C ASN A 379 7.62 16.28 -13.59
N GLY A 380 7.43 15.28 -12.73
CA GLY A 380 7.53 15.44 -11.27
C GLY A 380 6.29 16.02 -10.59
N VAL A 381 5.22 16.37 -11.32
CA VAL A 381 4.00 16.97 -10.74
C VAL A 381 2.82 15.99 -10.79
N PRO A 382 2.09 15.77 -9.68
CA PRO A 382 0.86 14.97 -9.67
C PRO A 382 -0.23 15.54 -10.60
N GLN A 383 -0.97 14.66 -11.28
CA GLN A 383 -1.99 15.06 -12.27
C GLN A 383 -3.42 15.00 -11.70
N ASN A 384 -3.98 16.16 -11.34
CA ASN A 384 -5.31 16.29 -10.75
C ASN A 384 -6.47 15.74 -11.63
N LYS A 385 -6.34 15.79 -12.97
CA LYS A 385 -7.42 15.35 -13.88
C LYS A 385 -7.50 13.83 -14.10
N ASN A 386 -6.45 13.10 -13.77
CA ASN A 386 -6.31 11.67 -14.09
C ASN A 386 -6.17 10.79 -12.83
N MET A 387 -6.83 11.21 -11.75
CA MET A 387 -6.78 10.49 -10.48
C MET A 387 -7.70 9.26 -10.47
N THR A 388 -7.26 8.19 -9.83
CA THR A 388 -8.07 7.01 -9.53
C THR A 388 -8.44 7.06 -8.05
N LYS A 389 -9.75 7.08 -7.74
CA LYS A 389 -10.22 7.05 -6.36
C LYS A 389 -9.94 5.69 -5.75
N LEU A 390 -9.34 5.68 -4.56
CA LEU A 390 -8.98 4.47 -3.82
C LEU A 390 -9.91 4.24 -2.63
N ALA A 391 -10.26 5.29 -1.89
CA ALA A 391 -11.16 5.21 -0.75
C ALA A 391 -11.83 6.56 -0.44
N SER A 392 -12.89 6.52 0.36
CA SER A 392 -13.48 7.71 0.97
C SER A 392 -14.25 7.36 2.24
N GLY A 393 -14.37 8.31 3.15
CA GLY A 393 -15.10 8.11 4.40
C GLY A 393 -14.98 9.31 5.32
N THR A 394 -15.06 9.04 6.61
CA THR A 394 -14.95 10.02 7.68
C THR A 394 -14.03 9.47 8.76
N PHE A 395 -13.04 10.24 9.18
CA PHE A 395 -12.18 9.86 10.30
C PHE A 395 -12.99 9.83 11.60
N LYS A 396 -12.91 8.71 12.33
CA LYS A 396 -13.57 8.57 13.63
C LYS A 396 -12.61 8.80 14.80
N GLU A 397 -11.32 8.92 14.51
CA GLU A 397 -10.21 8.79 15.45
C GLU A 397 -9.07 9.69 14.98
N THR A 398 -8.23 10.11 15.91
CA THR A 398 -7.02 10.92 15.70
C THR A 398 -5.76 10.08 15.96
N GLY A 399 -4.65 10.45 15.33
CA GLY A 399 -3.38 9.71 15.34
C GLY A 399 -3.01 9.18 13.96
N TYR A 400 -2.16 8.14 13.91
CA TYR A 400 -1.83 7.46 12.65
C TYR A 400 -2.91 6.44 12.32
N ILE A 401 -3.73 6.73 11.31
CA ILE A 401 -4.87 5.92 10.89
C ILE A 401 -4.61 5.31 9.52
N THR A 402 -4.61 3.98 9.43
CA THR A 402 -4.51 3.27 8.15
C THR A 402 -5.89 3.05 7.58
N VAL A 403 -6.17 3.73 6.46
CA VAL A 403 -7.40 3.54 5.69
C VAL A 403 -7.18 2.40 4.70
N PRO A 404 -7.89 1.27 4.81
CA PRO A 404 -7.81 0.20 3.81
C PRO A 404 -8.37 0.70 2.48
N VAL A 405 -7.78 0.24 1.38
CA VAL A 405 -8.25 0.52 0.02
C VAL A 405 -8.52 -0.79 -0.72
N ASP A 406 -9.34 -0.74 -1.77
CA ASP A 406 -9.46 -1.90 -2.67
C ASP A 406 -8.09 -2.15 -3.31
N SER A 407 -7.55 -3.37 -3.15
CA SER A 407 -6.25 -3.77 -3.72
C SER A 407 -6.14 -3.31 -5.17
N THR A 408 -5.34 -2.28 -5.41
CA THR A 408 -5.30 -1.57 -6.70
C THR A 408 -3.89 -1.57 -7.23
N TYR A 409 -3.71 -2.05 -8.47
CA TYR A 409 -2.43 -2.03 -9.15
C TYR A 409 -1.86 -0.61 -9.25
N ILE A 410 -0.59 -0.47 -8.86
CA ILE A 410 0.18 0.76 -9.02
C ILE A 410 1.26 0.56 -10.09
N PRO A 411 1.32 1.42 -11.13
CA PRO A 411 2.41 1.42 -12.09
C PRO A 411 3.76 1.68 -11.41
N SER A 412 4.79 0.95 -11.84
CA SER A 412 6.16 1.26 -11.42
C SER A 412 6.59 2.66 -11.90
N GLY A 413 7.33 3.36 -11.05
CA GLY A 413 7.81 4.72 -11.25
C GLY A 413 7.14 5.71 -10.30
N LYS A 414 7.21 7.00 -10.65
CA LYS A 414 6.63 8.06 -9.82
C LYS A 414 5.10 8.04 -9.88
N GLY A 415 4.47 7.97 -8.72
CA GLY A 415 3.02 8.11 -8.53
C GLY A 415 2.75 8.86 -7.23
N ALA A 416 1.60 9.54 -7.15
CA ALA A 416 1.23 10.30 -5.96
C ALA A 416 0.05 9.66 -5.24
N ILE A 417 0.12 9.62 -3.91
CA ILE A 417 -1.04 9.39 -3.06
C ILE A 417 -1.58 10.75 -2.65
N VAL A 418 -2.83 11.00 -3.02
CA VAL A 418 -3.53 12.27 -2.81
C VAL A 418 -4.59 12.06 -1.73
N VAL A 419 -4.58 12.93 -0.72
CA VAL A 419 -5.57 12.96 0.35
C VAL A 419 -6.29 14.30 0.29
N GLN A 420 -7.59 14.24 0.05
CA GLN A 420 -8.50 15.38 0.19
C GLN A 420 -9.21 15.26 1.54
N MET A 421 -9.14 16.31 2.36
CA MET A 421 -9.80 16.36 3.67
C MET A 421 -10.74 17.56 3.74
N LYS A 422 -11.86 17.39 4.43
CA LYS A 422 -12.86 18.44 4.65
C LYS A 422 -13.38 18.40 6.08
N SER A 423 -13.46 19.58 6.68
CA SER A 423 -13.99 19.82 8.03
C SER A 423 -15.44 19.36 8.16
N ASN A 424 -15.80 18.90 9.36
CA ASN A 424 -17.17 18.60 9.77
C ASN A 424 -18.01 19.84 10.14
N GLY A 425 -17.45 21.05 9.99
CA GLY A 425 -18.07 22.32 10.34
C GLY A 425 -17.90 22.76 11.80
N ARG A 426 -17.36 21.90 12.68
CA ARG A 426 -17.04 22.21 14.08
C ARG A 426 -15.56 22.53 14.26
N ASN A 427 -14.69 21.64 13.79
CA ASN A 427 -13.23 21.77 13.87
C ASN A 427 -12.63 21.80 12.46
N LEU A 428 -11.49 22.48 12.29
CA LEU A 428 -10.73 22.38 11.03
C LEU A 428 -10.36 20.92 10.77
N ALA A 429 -10.29 20.51 9.50
CA ALA A 429 -9.56 19.29 9.18
C ALA A 429 -8.06 19.59 9.30
N ALA A 430 -7.28 18.64 9.80
CA ALA A 430 -5.85 18.80 10.00
C ALA A 430 -5.11 17.47 9.79
N ILE A 431 -3.90 17.58 9.27
CA ILE A 431 -2.99 16.48 8.98
C ILE A 431 -1.60 16.79 9.57
N LEU A 432 -0.99 15.79 10.19
CA LEU A 432 0.38 15.83 10.69
C LEU A 432 1.37 15.98 9.52
N ALA A 433 2.49 16.62 9.80
CA ALA A 433 3.59 16.83 8.88
C ALA A 433 4.92 16.85 9.64
N GLU A 434 5.97 16.46 8.94
CA GLU A 434 7.34 16.70 9.31
C GLU A 434 7.75 18.09 8.82
N GLU A 435 8.36 18.90 9.69
CA GLU A 435 8.96 20.20 9.36
C GLU A 435 9.95 20.58 10.48
N ASN A 436 11.03 21.34 10.18
CA ASN A 436 11.90 21.81 11.26
C ASN A 436 11.18 22.80 12.16
N ILE A 437 11.53 22.72 13.45
CA ILE A 437 11.13 23.69 14.47
C ILE A 437 12.25 24.74 14.58
N ALA A 438 11.89 26.02 14.55
CA ALA A 438 12.87 27.09 14.51
C ALA A 438 13.69 27.21 15.81
N GLY A 439 14.98 26.86 15.73
CA GLY A 439 15.97 27.03 16.79
C GLY A 439 16.01 25.92 17.81
N VAL A 440 15.64 24.71 17.41
CA VAL A 440 15.94 23.45 18.10
C VAL A 440 16.60 22.49 17.11
N ASP A 441 17.44 21.56 17.58
CA ASP A 441 18.21 20.64 16.72
C ASP A 441 17.97 19.14 17.04
N TRP A 442 17.14 18.83 18.03
CA TRP A 442 16.75 17.46 18.37
C TRP A 442 15.73 16.84 17.37
N PHE A 443 15.26 17.63 16.40
CA PHE A 443 14.44 17.18 15.28
C PHE A 443 14.88 17.87 13.99
N GLU A 444 15.28 17.07 13.00
CA GLU A 444 15.86 17.44 11.72
C GLU A 444 15.03 16.90 10.56
N ALA A 445 13.99 17.63 10.18
CA ALA A 445 13.13 17.28 9.06
C ALA A 445 13.91 17.14 7.75
N LYS A 446 13.57 16.11 6.95
CA LYS A 446 14.17 15.90 5.63
C LYS A 446 13.11 15.89 4.55
N ALA A 447 13.25 16.79 3.58
CA ALA A 447 12.38 16.81 2.41
C ALA A 447 13.12 17.31 1.17
N SER A 448 12.69 16.80 0.03
CA SER A 448 13.17 17.19 -1.29
C SER A 448 12.06 17.85 -2.12
N LYS A 449 12.49 18.64 -3.10
CA LYS A 449 11.63 19.13 -4.16
C LYS A 449 10.96 17.94 -4.86
N GLY A 450 9.65 18.01 -5.03
CA GLY A 450 8.85 17.01 -5.73
C GLY A 450 8.36 15.84 -4.89
N GLU A 451 8.45 15.93 -3.56
CA GLU A 451 7.92 14.93 -2.63
C GLU A 451 6.49 15.27 -2.18
N SER A 452 6.29 16.46 -1.59
CA SER A 452 5.01 16.87 -1.01
C SER A 452 4.37 18.05 -1.75
N PHE A 453 3.06 17.97 -1.97
CA PHE A 453 2.31 18.95 -2.75
C PHE A 453 0.99 19.34 -2.07
N LYS A 454 0.53 20.57 -2.35
CA LYS A 454 -0.85 20.99 -2.11
C LYS A 454 -1.56 21.35 -3.41
N LEU A 455 -2.87 21.13 -3.49
CA LEU A 455 -3.68 21.57 -4.62
C LEU A 455 -4.01 23.06 -4.47
N SER A 456 -3.69 23.86 -5.48
CA SER A 456 -4.05 25.29 -5.50
C SER A 456 -5.47 25.53 -6.03
N SER A 457 -5.96 26.75 -5.81
CA SER A 457 -7.25 27.23 -6.35
C SER A 457 -7.33 27.21 -7.89
N SER A 458 -6.19 27.25 -8.58
CA SER A 458 -6.10 27.05 -10.03
C SER A 458 -6.26 25.59 -10.48
N GLY A 459 -6.38 24.65 -9.55
CA GLY A 459 -6.53 23.22 -9.83
C GLY A 459 -5.23 22.48 -10.16
N SER A 460 -4.07 23.09 -9.87
CA SER A 460 -2.73 22.53 -10.09
C SER A 460 -2.06 22.17 -8.77
N PHE A 461 -1.29 21.08 -8.73
CA PHE A 461 -0.47 20.76 -7.57
C PHE A 461 0.76 21.68 -7.50
N GLN A 462 0.94 22.31 -6.35
CA GLN A 462 2.09 23.15 -6.00
C GLN A 462 2.98 22.41 -5.02
N ASP A 463 4.25 22.32 -5.35
CA ASP A 463 5.27 21.67 -4.54
C ASP A 463 5.56 22.49 -3.29
N MET A 464 5.41 21.86 -2.12
CA MET A 464 5.59 22.51 -0.83
C MET A 464 7.05 22.88 -0.57
N ASN A 465 7.99 22.19 -1.22
CA ASN A 465 9.44 22.35 -1.06
C ASN A 465 10.10 23.20 -2.16
N SER A 466 9.31 23.83 -3.05
CA SER A 466 9.85 24.53 -4.22
C SER A 466 10.43 25.92 -3.95
N ASN A 467 10.10 26.56 -2.83
CA ASN A 467 10.53 27.93 -2.48
C ASN A 467 10.75 28.14 -0.97
N THR A 468 11.09 27.09 -0.23
CA THR A 468 11.28 27.14 1.22
C THR A 468 12.66 26.62 1.60
N SER A 469 13.30 27.27 2.59
CA SER A 469 14.48 26.73 3.26
C SER A 469 14.10 25.72 4.36
N ASN A 470 12.81 25.65 4.73
CA ASN A 470 12.31 24.71 5.70
C ASN A 470 11.71 23.48 4.98
N PRO A 471 12.36 22.30 5.02
CA PRO A 471 11.83 21.07 4.43
C PRO A 471 10.53 20.66 5.10
N MET A 472 9.57 20.14 4.32
CA MET A 472 8.36 19.55 4.87
C MET A 472 7.84 18.35 4.08
N ASN A 473 7.26 17.39 4.81
CA ASN A 473 6.53 16.25 4.26
C ASN A 473 5.24 15.98 5.03
N PHE A 474 4.13 15.71 4.33
CA PHE A 474 2.89 15.30 5.01
C PHE A 474 3.00 13.87 5.54
N ALA A 475 2.36 13.58 6.66
CA ALA A 475 2.24 12.23 7.21
C ALA A 475 1.23 11.39 6.40
N ILE A 476 1.60 11.06 5.16
CA ILE A 476 0.87 10.20 4.23
C ILE A 476 1.84 9.07 3.87
N LYS A 477 1.46 7.83 4.15
CA LYS A 477 2.24 6.63 3.83
C LYS A 477 1.42 5.69 2.95
N ALA A 478 2.04 5.10 1.93
CA ALA A 478 1.40 4.09 1.08
C ALA A 478 1.82 2.70 1.54
N VAL A 479 0.85 1.88 1.96
CA VAL A 479 1.07 0.47 2.28
C VAL A 479 0.79 -0.35 1.03
N THR A 480 1.81 -0.99 0.48
CA THR A 480 1.73 -1.78 -0.74
C THR A 480 2.08 -3.24 -0.50
N LYS A 481 1.71 -4.09 -1.45
CA LYS A 481 2.07 -5.50 -1.48
C LYS A 481 2.52 -5.90 -2.87
N SER A 482 3.60 -6.67 -2.95
CA SER A 482 4.01 -7.30 -4.22
C SER A 482 3.20 -8.58 -4.43
N ASN A 483 2.47 -8.67 -5.54
CA ASN A 483 1.65 -9.84 -5.87
C ASN A 483 2.28 -10.64 -7.00
N VAL A 484 3.29 -11.43 -6.63
CA VAL A 484 4.00 -12.33 -7.54
C VAL A 484 3.96 -13.74 -6.97
N SER A 485 3.59 -14.69 -7.82
CA SER A 485 3.71 -16.13 -7.55
C SER A 485 4.98 -16.68 -8.22
N GLU A 486 5.57 -17.74 -7.67
CA GLU A 486 6.70 -18.46 -8.30
C GLU A 486 6.34 -19.05 -9.68
N ASP A 487 5.06 -19.28 -9.92
CA ASP A 487 4.55 -19.74 -11.20
C ASP A 487 4.42 -18.61 -12.24
N ASP A 488 4.44 -17.33 -11.83
CA ASP A 488 4.27 -16.19 -12.72
C ASP A 488 5.41 -16.03 -13.73
N ILE A 489 5.05 -15.61 -14.94
CA ILE A 489 5.97 -15.41 -16.06
C ILE A 489 6.05 -13.90 -16.33
N ILE A 490 6.81 -13.20 -15.48
CA ILE A 490 6.90 -11.73 -15.52
C ILE A 490 8.36 -11.33 -15.67
N GLY A 491 8.74 -10.84 -16.86
CA GLY A 491 10.04 -10.23 -17.11
C GLY A 491 10.05 -8.72 -16.82
N ALA A 492 11.23 -8.13 -16.76
CA ALA A 492 11.39 -6.67 -16.63
C ALA A 492 10.78 -5.90 -17.83
N ASN A 493 10.67 -6.57 -18.98
CA ASN A 493 9.99 -6.10 -20.18
C ASN A 493 9.48 -7.30 -20.99
N ARG A 494 8.84 -7.05 -22.14
CA ARG A 494 8.28 -8.10 -23.02
C ARG A 494 9.31 -9.11 -23.54
N TYR A 495 10.56 -8.70 -23.76
CA TYR A 495 11.63 -9.60 -24.22
C TYR A 495 12.02 -10.58 -23.11
N ASP A 496 12.19 -10.07 -21.89
CA ASP A 496 12.45 -10.90 -20.71
C ASP A 496 11.26 -11.83 -20.40
N THR A 497 10.02 -11.36 -20.57
CA THR A 497 8.83 -12.22 -20.41
C THR A 497 8.85 -13.38 -21.40
N ALA A 498 9.13 -13.13 -22.68
CA ALA A 498 9.24 -14.18 -23.69
C ALA A 498 10.35 -15.19 -23.38
N VAL A 499 11.51 -14.72 -22.87
CA VAL A 499 12.60 -15.59 -22.42
C VAL A 499 12.17 -16.44 -21.22
N LYS A 500 11.48 -15.87 -20.22
CA LYS A 500 10.95 -16.62 -19.08
C LYS A 500 9.91 -17.67 -19.50
N THR A 501 9.05 -17.35 -20.47
CA THR A 501 8.14 -18.32 -21.08
C THR A 501 8.91 -19.49 -21.67
N SER A 502 9.96 -19.20 -22.44
CA SER A 502 10.84 -20.22 -23.04
C SER A 502 11.50 -21.11 -21.97
N GLN A 503 12.00 -20.51 -20.89
CA GLN A 503 12.62 -21.25 -19.78
C GLN A 503 11.64 -22.17 -19.04
N LYS A 504 10.36 -21.81 -18.96
CA LYS A 504 9.31 -22.66 -18.36
C LYS A 504 8.92 -23.83 -19.26
N GLY A 505 8.94 -23.65 -20.59
CA GLY A 505 8.48 -24.68 -21.54
C GLY A 505 9.55 -25.55 -22.18
N TRP A 506 10.82 -25.13 -22.15
CA TRP A 506 11.92 -25.77 -22.88
C TRP A 506 13.25 -25.76 -22.12
N SER A 507 13.79 -26.95 -21.87
CA SER A 507 15.19 -27.12 -21.47
C SER A 507 16.14 -26.93 -22.66
N SER A 508 15.69 -27.32 -23.86
CA SER A 508 16.38 -27.19 -25.15
C SER A 508 15.35 -27.13 -26.28
N ALA A 509 15.73 -26.54 -27.43
CA ALA A 509 14.91 -26.51 -28.64
C ALA A 509 15.82 -26.42 -29.88
N ASP A 510 15.59 -27.27 -30.88
CA ASP A 510 16.33 -27.23 -32.16
C ASP A 510 15.90 -26.04 -33.02
N THR A 511 14.64 -25.61 -32.89
CA THR A 511 14.04 -24.50 -33.63
C THR A 511 13.58 -23.41 -32.65
N ALA A 512 13.67 -22.14 -33.05
CA ALA A 512 13.00 -21.02 -32.39
C ALA A 512 12.28 -20.13 -33.41
N VAL A 513 11.20 -19.48 -32.99
CA VAL A 513 10.51 -18.47 -33.80
C VAL A 513 10.86 -17.09 -33.27
N ILE A 514 11.31 -16.19 -34.14
CA ILE A 514 11.68 -14.82 -33.78
C ILE A 514 10.69 -13.84 -34.40
N ALA A 515 10.10 -13.01 -33.54
CA ALA A 515 9.17 -11.95 -33.91
C ALA A 515 9.65 -10.59 -33.41
N ASN A 516 9.15 -9.52 -34.04
CA ASN A 516 9.40 -8.16 -33.59
C ASN A 516 8.48 -7.83 -32.39
N GLY A 517 9.08 -7.56 -31.23
CA GLY A 517 8.35 -7.24 -29.99
C GLY A 517 7.50 -5.97 -30.05
N SER A 518 7.76 -5.08 -31.01
CA SER A 518 7.03 -3.83 -31.25
C SER A 518 6.02 -3.91 -32.42
N ALA A 519 5.93 -5.05 -33.11
CA ALA A 519 5.07 -5.23 -34.28
C ALA A 519 4.41 -6.62 -34.26
N ILE A 520 3.47 -6.83 -33.33
CA ILE A 520 2.79 -8.11 -33.11
C ILE A 520 2.05 -8.67 -34.34
N VAL A 521 1.61 -7.79 -35.23
CA VAL A 521 0.65 -8.13 -36.30
C VAL A 521 1.20 -9.19 -37.26
N ASP A 522 2.48 -9.11 -37.64
CA ASP A 522 3.06 -10.06 -38.58
C ASP A 522 3.26 -11.45 -37.97
N ALA A 523 3.44 -11.51 -36.65
CA ALA A 523 3.61 -12.75 -35.90
C ALA A 523 2.31 -13.25 -35.25
N LEU A 524 1.18 -12.58 -35.50
CA LEU A 524 -0.10 -12.85 -34.86
C LEU A 524 -0.57 -14.30 -35.02
N THR A 525 -0.20 -14.91 -36.15
CA THR A 525 -0.61 -16.27 -36.54
C THR A 525 0.55 -17.27 -36.42
N ALA A 526 1.64 -16.92 -35.76
CA ALA A 526 2.85 -17.74 -35.67
C ALA A 526 2.76 -18.88 -34.65
N THR A 527 1.85 -18.80 -33.66
CA THR A 527 1.72 -19.80 -32.59
C THR A 527 1.56 -21.24 -33.10
N PRO A 528 0.71 -21.55 -34.10
CA PRO A 528 0.56 -22.91 -34.60
C PRO A 528 1.81 -23.44 -35.31
N LEU A 529 2.51 -22.60 -36.09
CA LEU A 529 3.79 -22.98 -36.70
C LEU A 529 4.84 -23.26 -35.62
N ALA A 530 4.95 -22.37 -34.63
CA ALA A 530 5.89 -22.54 -33.53
C ALA A 530 5.64 -23.84 -32.74
N GLU A 531 4.37 -24.18 -32.48
CA GLU A 531 4.01 -25.44 -31.83
C GLU A 531 4.36 -26.66 -32.69
N SER A 532 4.08 -26.63 -34.00
CA SER A 532 4.42 -27.75 -34.90
C SER A 532 5.92 -28.05 -34.96
N GLU A 533 6.75 -27.04 -34.67
CA GLU A 533 8.22 -27.13 -34.62
C GLU A 533 8.75 -27.35 -33.18
N ASN A 534 7.86 -27.50 -32.19
CA ASN A 534 8.19 -27.52 -30.76
C ASN A 534 9.13 -26.37 -30.36
N ALA A 535 8.86 -25.17 -30.88
CA ALA A 535 9.73 -24.01 -30.83
C ALA A 535 9.14 -22.89 -29.95
N PRO A 536 9.93 -22.27 -29.05
CA PRO A 536 9.47 -21.07 -28.35
C PRO A 536 9.38 -19.88 -29.30
N ILE A 537 8.44 -18.97 -29.02
CA ILE A 537 8.39 -17.64 -29.65
C ILE A 537 9.20 -16.66 -28.81
N LEU A 538 10.30 -16.20 -29.35
CA LEU A 538 11.17 -15.19 -28.76
C LEU A 538 11.03 -13.85 -29.49
N LEU A 539 11.28 -12.77 -28.76
CA LEU A 539 11.06 -11.41 -29.25
C LEU A 539 12.37 -10.66 -29.46
N THR A 540 12.38 -9.74 -30.40
CA THR A 540 13.52 -8.83 -30.62
C THR A 540 13.09 -7.47 -31.16
N ASP A 541 14.02 -6.51 -31.25
CA ASP A 541 13.78 -5.25 -31.97
C ASP A 541 13.94 -5.43 -33.49
N LYS A 542 13.42 -4.48 -34.27
CA LYS A 542 13.53 -4.43 -35.73
C LYS A 542 14.97 -4.57 -36.26
N THR A 543 15.93 -3.90 -35.62
CA THR A 543 17.30 -3.74 -36.14
C THR A 543 18.37 -4.49 -35.36
N SER A 544 18.05 -4.94 -34.15
CA SER A 544 19.02 -5.54 -33.25
C SER A 544 18.43 -6.72 -32.49
N LEU A 545 19.14 -7.85 -32.52
CA LEU A 545 18.90 -9.01 -31.67
C LEU A 545 19.14 -8.62 -30.21
N LYS A 546 18.09 -8.65 -29.37
CA LYS A 546 18.23 -8.35 -27.94
C LYS A 546 19.19 -9.35 -27.27
N ASP A 547 20.02 -8.86 -26.36
CA ASP A 547 20.99 -9.70 -25.64
C ASP A 547 20.33 -10.85 -24.86
N VAL A 548 19.17 -10.59 -24.25
CA VAL A 548 18.39 -11.62 -23.53
C VAL A 548 17.94 -12.72 -24.48
N THR A 549 17.49 -12.36 -25.68
CA THR A 549 17.08 -13.30 -26.74
C THR A 549 18.26 -14.07 -27.29
N LYS A 550 19.40 -13.40 -27.52
CA LYS A 550 20.66 -14.03 -27.95
C LYS A 550 21.10 -15.12 -26.96
N LYS A 551 21.13 -14.80 -25.66
CA LYS A 551 21.49 -15.74 -24.61
C LYS A 551 20.53 -16.92 -24.55
N GLU A 552 19.24 -16.66 -24.74
CA GLU A 552 18.23 -17.72 -24.72
C GLU A 552 18.35 -18.67 -25.92
N LEU A 553 18.60 -18.16 -27.14
CA LEU A 553 18.90 -18.99 -28.30
C LEU A 553 20.11 -19.92 -28.05
N GLN A 554 21.15 -19.40 -27.40
CA GLN A 554 22.34 -20.18 -27.03
C GLN A 554 22.02 -21.24 -25.96
N ARG A 555 21.28 -20.86 -24.91
CA ARG A 555 20.88 -21.77 -23.82
C ARG A 555 20.10 -22.97 -24.37
N LEU A 556 19.18 -22.71 -25.30
CA LEU A 556 18.33 -23.72 -25.91
C LEU A 556 19.08 -24.63 -26.89
N GLY A 557 20.24 -24.21 -27.40
CA GLY A 557 20.97 -24.93 -28.44
C GLY A 557 20.31 -24.85 -29.82
N VAL A 558 19.65 -23.72 -30.13
CA VAL A 558 18.88 -23.54 -31.37
C VAL A 558 19.77 -23.69 -32.60
N LYS A 559 19.29 -24.46 -33.59
CA LYS A 559 19.95 -24.71 -34.88
C LYS A 559 19.29 -23.96 -36.03
N LYS A 560 17.95 -23.80 -35.97
CA LYS A 560 17.13 -23.12 -36.98
C LYS A 560 16.29 -22.03 -36.34
N VAL A 561 16.18 -20.88 -36.99
CA VAL A 561 15.26 -19.81 -36.60
C VAL A 561 14.31 -19.45 -37.72
N TYR A 562 13.01 -19.44 -37.43
CA TYR A 562 12.01 -18.81 -38.28
C TYR A 562 11.88 -17.32 -37.95
N LEU A 563 12.18 -16.46 -38.92
CA LEU A 563 12.00 -15.01 -38.85
C LEU A 563 10.64 -14.65 -39.41
N ILE A 564 9.72 -14.23 -38.55
CA ILE A 564 8.35 -13.91 -38.97
C ILE A 564 8.25 -12.43 -39.35
N GLY A 565 7.97 -12.18 -40.63
CA GLY A 565 7.82 -10.86 -41.21
C GLY A 565 8.97 -10.43 -42.12
N GLY A 566 8.67 -9.50 -43.03
CA GLY A 566 9.61 -8.98 -44.01
C GLY A 566 10.73 -8.14 -43.41
N SER A 567 11.67 -7.71 -44.24
CA SER A 567 12.83 -6.90 -43.82
C SER A 567 12.47 -5.52 -43.24
N SER A 568 11.27 -5.01 -43.53
CA SER A 568 10.72 -3.79 -42.94
C SER A 568 10.32 -3.95 -41.46
N VAL A 569 10.08 -5.17 -41.02
CA VAL A 569 9.63 -5.55 -39.66
C VAL A 569 10.80 -6.14 -38.87
N LEU A 570 11.55 -7.06 -39.48
CA LEU A 570 12.78 -7.65 -38.96
C LEU A 570 13.89 -7.48 -39.99
N SER A 571 14.77 -6.51 -39.80
CA SER A 571 15.81 -6.18 -40.78
C SER A 571 16.81 -7.33 -41.02
N SER A 572 17.53 -7.24 -42.14
CA SER A 572 18.64 -8.17 -42.45
C SER A 572 19.76 -8.15 -41.42
N SER A 573 19.85 -7.09 -40.58
CA SER A 573 20.81 -7.02 -39.46
C SER A 573 20.53 -8.10 -38.43
N VAL A 574 19.25 -8.27 -38.02
CA VAL A 574 18.84 -9.31 -37.06
C VAL A 574 19.17 -10.70 -37.60
N GLU A 575 18.86 -10.94 -38.87
CA GLU A 575 19.18 -12.19 -39.56
C GLU A 575 20.70 -12.47 -39.58
N SER A 576 21.51 -11.45 -39.89
CA SER A 576 22.97 -11.57 -39.89
C SER A 576 23.52 -11.85 -38.50
N GLN A 577 22.97 -11.22 -37.46
CA GLN A 577 23.34 -11.47 -36.07
C GLN A 577 23.05 -12.93 -35.67
N ILE A 578 21.90 -13.48 -36.06
CA ILE A 578 21.55 -14.89 -35.78
C ILE A 578 22.47 -15.85 -36.55
N LYS A 579 22.71 -15.61 -37.85
CA LYS A 579 23.65 -16.41 -38.66
C LYS A 579 25.07 -16.40 -38.08
N SER A 580 25.51 -15.26 -37.53
CA SER A 580 26.83 -15.13 -36.89
C SER A 580 26.99 -16.03 -35.65
N MET A 581 25.88 -16.49 -35.07
CA MET A 581 25.86 -17.46 -33.97
C MET A 581 25.94 -18.92 -34.45
N GLY A 582 26.03 -19.16 -35.76
CA GLY A 582 26.02 -20.50 -36.36
C GLY A 582 24.61 -21.08 -36.55
N ILE A 583 23.57 -20.26 -36.45
CA ILE A 583 22.16 -20.66 -36.53
C ILE A 583 21.64 -20.39 -37.95
N THR A 584 20.96 -21.37 -38.55
CA THR A 584 20.31 -21.16 -39.86
C THR A 584 19.03 -20.36 -39.69
N THR A 585 18.66 -19.56 -40.70
CA THR A 585 17.46 -18.72 -40.64
C THR A 585 16.59 -18.94 -41.85
N GLU A 586 15.29 -19.02 -41.63
CA GLU A 586 14.25 -19.07 -42.66
C GLU A 586 13.27 -17.94 -42.42
N ARG A 587 12.98 -17.15 -43.45
CA ARG A 587 12.11 -15.97 -43.30
C ARG A 587 10.75 -16.25 -43.91
N VAL A 588 9.72 -16.19 -43.06
CA VAL A 588 8.33 -16.42 -43.46
C VAL A 588 7.62 -15.07 -43.50
N TYR A 589 7.23 -14.62 -44.70
CA TYR A 589 6.65 -13.30 -44.90
C TYR A 589 5.83 -13.19 -46.19
N GLY A 590 4.91 -12.22 -46.23
CA GLY A 590 4.24 -11.75 -47.44
C GLY A 590 4.38 -10.23 -47.59
N ASN A 591 3.74 -9.64 -48.62
CA ASN A 591 3.81 -8.18 -48.84
C ASN A 591 3.01 -7.39 -47.80
N ASN A 592 2.11 -8.07 -47.10
CA ASN A 592 1.25 -7.51 -46.06
C ASN A 592 0.93 -8.60 -45.03
N ARG A 593 0.27 -8.22 -43.93
CA ARG A 593 -0.09 -9.12 -42.83
C ARG A 593 -0.92 -10.34 -43.26
N TYR A 594 -1.79 -10.19 -44.26
CA TYR A 594 -2.66 -11.28 -44.73
C TYR A 594 -1.85 -12.33 -45.49
N GLU A 595 -0.97 -11.87 -46.38
CA GLU A 595 -0.04 -12.75 -47.09
C GLU A 595 1.03 -13.35 -46.17
N THR A 596 1.47 -12.65 -45.12
CA THR A 596 2.35 -13.24 -44.09
C THR A 596 1.64 -14.37 -43.35
N ALA A 597 0.37 -14.21 -42.99
CA ALA A 597 -0.41 -15.28 -42.37
C ALA A 597 -0.59 -16.49 -43.31
N ALA A 598 -0.82 -16.24 -44.59
CA ALA A 598 -0.83 -17.29 -45.61
C ALA A 598 0.54 -17.98 -45.73
N ALA A 599 1.65 -17.22 -45.74
CA ALA A 599 2.99 -17.80 -45.79
C ALA A 599 3.29 -18.70 -44.57
N ILE A 600 2.84 -18.31 -43.37
CA ILE A 600 2.94 -19.16 -42.17
C ILE A 600 2.16 -20.46 -42.34
N ALA A 601 0.93 -20.38 -42.85
CA ALA A 601 0.13 -21.58 -43.10
C ALA A 601 0.75 -22.49 -44.19
N SER A 602 1.33 -21.91 -45.25
CA SER A 602 2.08 -22.67 -46.25
C SER A 602 3.30 -23.37 -45.65
N GLU A 603 4.06 -22.69 -44.81
CA GLU A 603 5.23 -23.28 -44.13
C GLU A 603 4.82 -24.49 -43.27
N MET A 604 3.70 -24.40 -42.56
CA MET A 604 3.16 -25.55 -41.82
C MET A 604 2.88 -26.74 -42.75
N ILE A 605 2.26 -26.51 -43.90
CA ILE A 605 1.97 -27.56 -44.89
C ILE A 605 3.25 -28.15 -45.47
N GLU A 606 4.20 -27.30 -45.86
CA GLU A 606 5.48 -27.69 -46.45
C GLU A 606 6.35 -28.47 -45.46
N SER A 607 6.22 -28.18 -44.16
CA SER A 607 6.84 -28.93 -43.07
C SER A 607 6.13 -30.26 -42.77
N GLY A 608 5.09 -30.62 -43.53
CA GLY A 608 4.42 -31.92 -43.49
C GLY A 608 3.23 -32.01 -42.53
N ASN A 609 2.72 -30.88 -42.02
CA ASN A 609 1.55 -30.89 -41.14
C ASN A 609 0.27 -31.21 -41.93
N GLU A 610 -0.54 -32.15 -41.41
CA GLU A 610 -1.86 -32.44 -41.97
C GLU A 610 -2.89 -31.41 -41.48
N ILE A 611 -3.33 -30.52 -42.38
CA ILE A 611 -4.27 -29.44 -42.04
C ILE A 611 -5.70 -29.83 -42.42
N LYS A 612 -6.52 -30.18 -41.43
CA LYS A 612 -7.96 -30.50 -41.59
C LYS A 612 -8.89 -29.38 -41.16
N GLU A 613 -8.44 -28.52 -40.27
CA GLU A 613 -9.23 -27.43 -39.72
C GLU A 613 -8.42 -26.14 -39.81
N ALA A 614 -9.10 -25.01 -40.03
CA ALA A 614 -8.48 -23.68 -40.07
C ALA A 614 -9.26 -22.69 -39.22
N ALA A 615 -8.63 -21.60 -38.83
CA ALA A 615 -9.30 -20.46 -38.18
C ALA A 615 -9.18 -19.20 -39.04
N VAL A 616 -10.21 -18.37 -39.03
CA VAL A 616 -10.21 -17.04 -39.67
C VAL A 616 -10.50 -15.97 -38.63
N VAL A 617 -9.64 -14.96 -38.58
CA VAL A 617 -9.75 -13.81 -37.66
C VAL A 617 -9.54 -12.49 -38.40
N ASN A 618 -10.00 -11.37 -37.85
CA ASN A 618 -9.74 -10.07 -38.49
C ASN A 618 -8.29 -9.60 -38.25
N GLY A 619 -7.54 -9.35 -39.33
CA GLY A 619 -6.12 -8.96 -39.26
C GLY A 619 -5.83 -7.53 -38.78
N MET A 620 -6.84 -6.71 -38.51
CA MET A 620 -6.70 -5.32 -38.05
C MET A 620 -7.31 -5.09 -36.66
N THR A 621 -8.58 -5.42 -36.48
CA THR A 621 -9.35 -5.19 -35.25
C THR A 621 -9.52 -6.45 -34.41
N GLY A 622 -9.19 -7.63 -34.95
CA GLY A 622 -9.34 -8.94 -34.31
C GLY A 622 -8.06 -9.49 -33.67
N LEU A 623 -7.09 -8.65 -33.32
CA LEU A 623 -5.82 -9.12 -32.74
C LEU A 623 -6.03 -9.90 -31.44
N ALA A 624 -6.92 -9.44 -30.57
CA ALA A 624 -7.27 -10.13 -29.33
C ALA A 624 -7.96 -11.48 -29.58
N ASP A 625 -8.77 -11.58 -30.64
CA ASP A 625 -9.43 -12.83 -31.02
C ASP A 625 -8.40 -13.85 -31.50
N ALA A 626 -7.41 -13.42 -32.28
CA ALA A 626 -6.30 -14.26 -32.73
C ALA A 626 -5.45 -14.79 -31.55
N ILE A 627 -5.09 -13.91 -30.61
CA ILE A 627 -4.34 -14.32 -29.41
C ILE A 627 -5.15 -15.27 -28.53
N SER A 628 -6.45 -14.99 -28.34
CA SER A 628 -7.33 -15.89 -27.57
C SER A 628 -7.42 -17.29 -28.17
N PHE A 629 -7.38 -17.38 -29.51
CA PHE A 629 -7.50 -18.64 -30.22
C PHE A 629 -6.15 -19.31 -30.50
N GLY A 630 -5.02 -18.61 -30.29
CA GLY A 630 -3.67 -19.06 -30.64
C GLY A 630 -3.31 -20.42 -30.05
N ALA A 631 -3.57 -20.63 -28.75
CA ALA A 631 -3.29 -21.91 -28.07
C ALA A 631 -4.17 -23.05 -28.61
N VAL A 632 -5.47 -22.79 -28.87
CA VAL A 632 -6.39 -23.77 -29.44
C VAL A 632 -5.96 -24.17 -30.85
N ALA A 633 -5.58 -23.19 -31.67
CA ALA A 633 -5.11 -23.41 -33.02
C ALA A 633 -3.82 -24.23 -33.03
N ALA A 634 -2.87 -23.91 -32.15
CA ALA A 634 -1.63 -24.65 -31.98
C ALA A 634 -1.86 -26.10 -31.53
N GLU A 635 -2.65 -26.33 -30.48
CA GLU A 635 -2.97 -27.67 -29.97
C GLU A 635 -3.62 -28.57 -31.02
N LYS A 636 -4.40 -27.98 -31.93
CA LYS A 636 -5.15 -28.71 -32.96
C LYS A 636 -4.48 -28.66 -34.34
N GLY A 637 -3.28 -28.10 -34.47
CA GLY A 637 -2.56 -27.99 -35.75
C GLY A 637 -3.29 -27.14 -36.80
N MET A 638 -4.09 -26.14 -36.38
CA MET A 638 -4.83 -25.27 -37.28
C MET A 638 -4.03 -24.03 -37.65
N PRO A 639 -3.88 -23.69 -38.94
CA PRO A 639 -3.40 -22.38 -39.33
C PRO A 639 -4.45 -21.31 -38.99
N ILE A 640 -3.98 -20.14 -38.57
CA ILE A 640 -4.81 -18.95 -38.42
C ILE A 640 -4.62 -18.08 -39.67
N LEU A 641 -5.72 -17.84 -40.38
CA LEU A 641 -5.79 -17.01 -41.58
C LEU A 641 -6.42 -15.66 -41.24
N LEU A 642 -6.04 -14.62 -41.97
CA LEU A 642 -6.50 -13.26 -41.70
C LEU A 642 -7.51 -12.79 -42.76
N ALA A 643 -8.63 -12.25 -42.28
CA ALA A 643 -9.60 -11.51 -43.07
C ALA A 643 -9.39 -10.00 -42.94
N ASP A 644 -9.56 -9.27 -44.05
CA ASP A 644 -9.68 -7.82 -44.04
C ASP A 644 -11.08 -7.36 -43.60
N LYS A 645 -11.29 -6.04 -43.46
CA LYS A 645 -12.59 -5.45 -43.09
C LYS A 645 -13.74 -5.76 -44.07
N ASN A 646 -13.44 -6.17 -45.30
CA ASN A 646 -14.40 -6.53 -46.33
C ASN A 646 -14.61 -8.06 -46.41
N GLY A 647 -13.90 -8.84 -45.59
CA GLY A 647 -13.93 -10.29 -45.60
C GLY A 647 -13.08 -10.92 -46.71
N ASN A 648 -12.10 -10.21 -47.27
CA ASN A 648 -11.13 -10.79 -48.20
C ASN A 648 -10.05 -11.57 -47.43
N LEU A 649 -9.64 -12.71 -47.99
CA LEU A 649 -8.69 -13.66 -47.38
C LEU A 649 -7.39 -13.70 -48.18
N THR A 650 -6.89 -12.53 -48.58
CA THR A 650 -5.78 -12.36 -49.52
C THR A 650 -4.60 -13.29 -49.22
N GLY A 651 -4.26 -14.15 -50.17
CA GLY A 651 -3.16 -15.12 -50.10
C GLY A 651 -3.58 -16.48 -49.51
N SER A 652 -4.70 -16.53 -48.80
CA SER A 652 -5.20 -17.75 -48.16
C SER A 652 -6.16 -18.55 -49.04
N GLU A 653 -6.56 -18.02 -50.20
CA GLU A 653 -7.49 -18.68 -51.11
C GLU A 653 -6.97 -20.06 -51.52
N LYS A 654 -5.67 -20.16 -51.85
CA LYS A 654 -5.02 -21.42 -52.24
C LYS A 654 -5.00 -22.43 -51.09
N ILE A 655 -4.70 -21.95 -49.88
CA ILE A 655 -4.67 -22.80 -48.68
C ILE A 655 -6.05 -23.42 -48.44
N LEU A 656 -7.11 -22.62 -48.62
CA LEU A 656 -8.50 -23.05 -48.42
C LEU A 656 -9.04 -23.94 -49.54
N SER A 657 -8.56 -23.79 -50.79
CA SER A 657 -9.06 -24.55 -51.95
C SER A 657 -8.30 -25.84 -52.24
N GLU A 658 -6.99 -25.90 -51.96
CA GLU A 658 -6.13 -27.02 -52.37
C GLU A 658 -5.81 -28.01 -51.25
N ASN A 659 -6.13 -27.70 -49.99
CA ASN A 659 -5.93 -28.60 -48.84
C ASN A 659 -7.24 -29.23 -48.40
N ASN A 660 -7.15 -30.36 -47.68
CA ASN A 660 -8.31 -31.09 -47.16
C ASN A 660 -8.91 -30.42 -45.91
N ILE A 661 -9.20 -29.11 -46.00
CA ILE A 661 -9.86 -28.37 -44.93
C ILE A 661 -11.33 -28.77 -44.90
N GLU A 662 -11.71 -29.47 -43.84
CA GLU A 662 -13.05 -29.99 -43.60
C GLU A 662 -13.89 -29.02 -42.77
N LYS A 663 -13.24 -28.14 -41.99
CA LYS A 663 -13.92 -27.19 -41.11
C LYS A 663 -13.15 -25.89 -40.96
N THR A 664 -13.86 -24.78 -40.80
CA THR A 664 -13.26 -23.48 -40.53
C THR A 664 -13.95 -22.78 -39.37
N TYR A 665 -13.19 -22.38 -38.35
CA TYR A 665 -13.72 -21.51 -37.29
C TYR A 665 -13.57 -20.05 -37.67
N ILE A 666 -14.62 -19.27 -37.47
CA ILE A 666 -14.57 -17.81 -37.63
C ILE A 666 -14.58 -17.20 -36.24
N ILE A 667 -13.48 -16.58 -35.83
CA ILE A 667 -13.35 -16.00 -34.49
C ILE A 667 -13.59 -14.51 -34.57
N GLY A 668 -14.52 -14.03 -33.75
CA GLY A 668 -14.94 -12.64 -33.71
C GLY A 668 -16.33 -12.40 -34.31
N GLY A 669 -16.97 -11.33 -33.83
CA GLY A 669 -18.32 -10.95 -34.26
C GLY A 669 -18.37 -10.50 -35.72
N THR A 670 -19.58 -10.36 -36.27
CA THR A 670 -19.79 -9.96 -37.67
C THR A 670 -19.26 -8.57 -38.00
N ALA A 671 -19.10 -7.69 -37.00
CA ALA A 671 -18.45 -6.40 -37.14
C ALA A 671 -16.93 -6.50 -37.35
N ALA A 672 -16.29 -7.54 -36.82
CA ALA A 672 -14.87 -7.80 -37.01
C ALA A 672 -14.65 -8.67 -38.26
N VAL A 673 -15.34 -9.81 -38.37
CA VAL A 673 -15.24 -10.71 -39.52
C VAL A 673 -16.62 -10.78 -40.21
N PRO A 674 -16.81 -10.09 -41.36
CA PRO A 674 -18.11 -10.05 -42.04
C PRO A 674 -18.67 -11.43 -42.36
N THR A 675 -20.00 -11.55 -42.44
CA THR A 675 -20.68 -12.80 -42.81
C THR A 675 -20.33 -13.27 -44.22
N SER A 676 -19.84 -12.38 -45.10
CA SER A 676 -19.33 -12.73 -46.44
C SER A 676 -18.14 -13.69 -46.42
N VAL A 677 -17.46 -13.88 -45.28
CA VAL A 677 -16.40 -14.87 -45.12
C VAL A 677 -16.97 -16.30 -45.06
N GLU A 678 -18.19 -16.48 -44.54
CA GLU A 678 -18.80 -17.80 -44.36
C GLU A 678 -18.99 -18.53 -45.70
N SER A 679 -19.27 -17.80 -46.78
CA SER A 679 -19.38 -18.37 -48.13
C SER A 679 -18.04 -18.69 -48.80
N LYS A 680 -16.91 -18.27 -48.21
CA LYS A 680 -15.56 -18.46 -48.75
C LYS A 680 -14.80 -19.62 -48.11
N VAL A 681 -15.36 -20.25 -47.07
CA VAL A 681 -14.68 -21.26 -46.26
C VAL A 681 -15.54 -22.52 -46.13
N LYS A 682 -14.93 -23.64 -45.73
CA LYS A 682 -15.61 -24.94 -45.59
C LYS A 682 -16.21 -25.10 -44.20
N ASN A 683 -17.48 -25.49 -44.12
CA ASN A 683 -18.23 -25.75 -42.88
C ASN A 683 -17.95 -24.72 -41.77
N PRO A 684 -18.26 -23.43 -42.01
CA PRO A 684 -17.94 -22.35 -41.07
C PRO A 684 -18.65 -22.54 -39.72
N GLU A 685 -17.90 -22.39 -38.63
CA GLU A 685 -18.46 -22.26 -37.28
C GLU A 685 -17.96 -20.97 -36.62
N ARG A 686 -18.88 -20.04 -36.33
CA ARG A 686 -18.53 -18.75 -35.71
C ARG A 686 -18.50 -18.82 -34.19
N ILE A 687 -17.44 -18.26 -33.58
CA ILE A 687 -17.28 -18.10 -32.14
C ILE A 687 -17.04 -16.63 -31.84
N SER A 688 -17.99 -15.98 -31.16
CA SER A 688 -17.93 -14.54 -30.92
C SER A 688 -18.75 -14.09 -29.73
N GLY A 689 -18.22 -13.19 -28.91
CA GLY A 689 -18.92 -12.43 -27.88
C GLY A 689 -19.26 -11.00 -28.33
N LYS A 690 -19.85 -10.19 -27.44
CA LYS A 690 -20.09 -8.76 -27.72
C LYS A 690 -18.78 -7.95 -27.75
N ASN A 691 -17.76 -8.43 -27.06
CA ASN A 691 -16.43 -7.83 -26.96
C ASN A 691 -15.36 -8.95 -26.91
N ARG A 692 -14.07 -8.55 -26.88
CA ARG A 692 -12.93 -9.49 -26.87
C ARG A 692 -12.92 -10.44 -25.66
N SER A 693 -13.31 -9.97 -24.48
CA SER A 693 -13.34 -10.76 -23.25
C SER A 693 -14.44 -11.82 -23.31
N GLU A 694 -15.61 -11.47 -23.86
CA GLU A 694 -16.68 -12.43 -24.10
C GLU A 694 -16.35 -13.44 -25.22
N THR A 695 -15.67 -13.01 -26.30
CA THR A 695 -15.16 -13.95 -27.31
C THR A 695 -14.17 -14.93 -26.67
N ASN A 696 -13.24 -14.42 -25.85
CA ASN A 696 -12.30 -15.24 -25.08
C ASN A 696 -13.03 -16.23 -24.16
N ALA A 697 -14.06 -15.81 -23.42
CA ALA A 697 -14.88 -16.70 -22.59
C ALA A 697 -15.55 -17.82 -23.40
N LYS A 698 -16.09 -17.51 -24.58
CA LYS A 698 -16.73 -18.50 -25.47
C LYS A 698 -15.73 -19.48 -26.08
N ILE A 699 -14.52 -19.03 -26.39
CA ILE A 699 -13.42 -19.93 -26.81
C ILE A 699 -13.08 -20.87 -25.66
N ILE A 700 -12.90 -20.34 -24.45
CA ILE A 700 -12.58 -21.14 -23.26
C ILE A 700 -13.66 -22.20 -23.01
N GLN A 701 -14.93 -21.78 -23.02
CA GLN A 701 -16.09 -22.65 -22.81
C GLN A 701 -16.16 -23.80 -23.83
N LYS A 702 -15.85 -23.52 -25.10
CA LYS A 702 -15.99 -24.50 -26.18
C LYS A 702 -14.85 -25.52 -26.22
N PHE A 703 -13.61 -25.08 -26.05
CA PHE A 703 -12.44 -25.93 -26.30
C PHE A 703 -11.86 -26.55 -25.03
N TYR A 704 -12.01 -25.90 -23.88
CA TYR A 704 -11.50 -26.39 -22.61
C TYR A 704 -12.68 -26.90 -21.79
N THR A 705 -13.26 -28.03 -22.19
CA THR A 705 -14.51 -28.56 -21.59
C THR A 705 -14.30 -29.26 -20.26
N SER A 706 -13.07 -29.65 -19.93
CA SER A 706 -12.72 -30.22 -18.62
C SER A 706 -13.10 -29.26 -17.48
N SER A 707 -13.61 -29.83 -16.38
CA SER A 707 -13.84 -29.12 -15.12
C SER A 707 -12.55 -28.89 -14.34
N SER A 708 -11.48 -29.64 -14.64
CA SER A 708 -10.16 -29.46 -14.04
C SER A 708 -9.16 -29.04 -15.11
N LEU A 709 -8.43 -27.95 -14.85
CA LEU A 709 -7.35 -27.44 -15.69
C LEU A 709 -6.08 -27.32 -14.86
N ASP A 710 -4.95 -27.76 -15.42
CA ASP A 710 -3.67 -27.62 -14.74
C ASP A 710 -3.22 -26.16 -14.69
N TYR A 711 -3.40 -25.42 -15.79
CA TYR A 711 -3.02 -24.01 -15.86
C TYR A 711 -4.14 -23.15 -16.44
N ALA A 712 -4.12 -21.86 -16.09
CA ALA A 712 -4.73 -20.79 -16.85
C ALA A 712 -3.74 -19.64 -16.99
N TYR A 713 -3.41 -19.28 -18.23
CA TYR A 713 -2.44 -18.21 -18.53
C TYR A 713 -3.16 -16.89 -18.72
N VAL A 714 -3.05 -16.00 -17.74
CA VAL A 714 -3.73 -14.69 -17.73
C VAL A 714 -2.82 -13.63 -18.31
N VAL A 715 -3.25 -13.01 -19.40
CA VAL A 715 -2.51 -11.96 -20.11
C VAL A 715 -3.35 -10.71 -20.28
N LYS A 716 -2.72 -9.58 -20.59
CA LYS A 716 -3.44 -8.32 -20.83
C LYS A 716 -4.31 -8.42 -22.08
N ASP A 717 -5.53 -7.90 -22.01
CA ASP A 717 -6.52 -7.96 -23.09
C ASP A 717 -6.25 -7.04 -24.29
N GLY A 718 -5.29 -6.12 -24.19
CA GLY A 718 -4.94 -5.15 -25.23
C GLY A 718 -5.96 -4.04 -25.45
N MET A 719 -6.85 -3.75 -24.48
CA MET A 719 -7.83 -2.66 -24.60
C MET A 719 -7.18 -1.27 -24.57
N GLN A 720 -6.11 -1.09 -23.79
CA GLN A 720 -5.41 0.20 -23.73
C GLN A 720 -4.47 0.42 -24.90
N ALA A 721 -3.72 -0.63 -25.28
CA ALA A 721 -2.85 -0.60 -26.44
C ALA A 721 -2.71 -2.02 -27.01
N SER A 722 -2.74 -2.14 -28.33
CA SER A 722 -2.72 -3.46 -29.01
C SER A 722 -1.42 -4.22 -28.79
N ASP A 723 -0.32 -3.54 -28.48
CA ASP A 723 0.98 -4.16 -28.20
C ASP A 723 1.04 -4.82 -26.82
N GLN A 724 0.07 -4.58 -25.92
CA GLN A 724 -0.06 -5.29 -24.65
C GLN A 724 -0.39 -6.79 -24.83
N LEU A 725 -0.87 -7.18 -26.02
CA LEU A 725 -1.17 -8.56 -26.38
C LEU A 725 0.09 -9.42 -26.62
N ILE A 726 1.28 -8.80 -26.70
CA ILE A 726 2.53 -9.49 -27.08
C ILE A 726 2.90 -10.63 -26.12
N ASP A 727 2.55 -10.49 -24.84
CA ASP A 727 2.77 -11.52 -23.82
C ASP A 727 1.84 -12.74 -24.05
N GLY A 728 0.66 -12.52 -24.65
CA GLY A 728 -0.23 -13.59 -25.08
C GLY A 728 0.29 -14.35 -26.29
N LEU A 729 0.97 -13.66 -27.21
CA LEU A 729 1.66 -14.32 -28.34
C LEU A 729 2.79 -15.22 -27.83
N SER A 730 3.65 -14.70 -26.94
CA SER A 730 4.81 -15.44 -26.46
C SER A 730 4.42 -16.68 -25.65
N VAL A 731 3.38 -16.61 -24.81
CA VAL A 731 2.90 -17.77 -24.03
C VAL A 731 2.06 -18.76 -24.83
N GLY A 732 1.62 -18.42 -26.05
CA GLY A 732 0.64 -19.23 -26.76
C GLY A 732 1.07 -20.69 -27.00
N VAL A 733 2.35 -20.91 -27.28
CA VAL A 733 2.93 -22.24 -27.48
C VAL A 733 2.97 -23.01 -26.16
N LEU A 734 3.43 -22.38 -25.08
CA LEU A 734 3.44 -22.99 -23.75
C LEU A 734 2.02 -23.33 -23.26
N ALA A 735 1.04 -22.48 -23.57
CA ALA A 735 -0.37 -22.73 -23.26
C ALA A 735 -0.91 -23.95 -24.01
N ALA A 736 -0.57 -24.10 -25.30
CA ALA A 736 -0.92 -25.27 -26.10
C ALA A 736 -0.29 -26.56 -25.56
N LYS A 737 1.02 -26.56 -25.27
CA LYS A 737 1.74 -27.71 -24.68
C LYS A 737 1.14 -28.19 -23.35
N ASN A 738 0.55 -27.27 -22.60
CA ASN A 738 -0.09 -27.57 -21.31
C ASN A 738 -1.61 -27.78 -21.42
N HIS A 739 -2.18 -27.85 -22.63
CA HIS A 739 -3.63 -27.99 -22.85
C HIS A 739 -4.46 -26.97 -22.06
N SER A 740 -3.96 -25.74 -21.97
CA SER A 740 -4.43 -24.74 -21.02
C SER A 740 -4.85 -23.43 -21.71
N PRO A 741 -5.94 -22.78 -21.25
CA PRO A 741 -6.45 -21.58 -21.88
C PRO A 741 -5.55 -20.35 -21.65
N ILE A 742 -5.56 -19.47 -22.65
CA ILE A 742 -5.17 -18.06 -22.48
C ILE A 742 -6.42 -17.27 -22.07
N VAL A 743 -6.36 -16.61 -20.92
CA VAL A 743 -7.41 -15.72 -20.41
C VAL A 743 -6.99 -14.27 -20.68
N LEU A 744 -7.73 -13.58 -21.55
CA LEU A 744 -7.51 -12.16 -21.84
C LEU A 744 -8.21 -11.28 -20.80
N ALA A 745 -7.47 -10.64 -19.91
CA ALA A 745 -8.04 -9.82 -18.85
C ALA A 745 -7.59 -8.35 -18.94
N GLY A 746 -8.56 -7.46 -18.71
CA GLY A 746 -8.32 -6.04 -18.45
C GLY A 746 -7.93 -5.84 -16.99
N LYS A 747 -8.48 -4.82 -16.31
CA LYS A 747 -8.29 -4.66 -14.85
C LYS A 747 -8.96 -5.78 -14.05
N SER A 748 -10.08 -6.31 -14.53
CA SER A 748 -10.87 -7.35 -13.89
C SER A 748 -11.40 -8.31 -14.95
N LEU A 749 -11.88 -9.48 -14.53
CA LEU A 749 -12.60 -10.38 -15.44
C LEU A 749 -13.94 -9.76 -15.88
N SER A 750 -14.38 -10.09 -17.09
CA SER A 750 -15.77 -9.85 -17.50
C SER A 750 -16.72 -10.82 -16.80
N ASP A 751 -18.02 -10.52 -16.78
CA ASP A 751 -19.02 -11.38 -16.14
C ASP A 751 -19.12 -12.76 -16.81
N GLU A 752 -19.00 -12.82 -18.14
CA GLU A 752 -18.96 -14.07 -18.88
C GLU A 752 -17.68 -14.87 -18.60
N GLN A 753 -16.52 -14.22 -18.48
CA GLN A 753 -15.28 -14.90 -18.07
C GLN A 753 -15.41 -15.45 -16.66
N ARG A 754 -15.97 -14.66 -15.72
CA ARG A 754 -16.28 -15.11 -14.35
C ARG A 754 -17.14 -16.37 -14.35
N SER A 755 -18.20 -16.36 -15.15
CA SER A 755 -19.17 -17.46 -15.27
C SER A 755 -18.54 -18.74 -15.84
N VAL A 756 -17.76 -18.62 -16.92
CA VAL A 756 -17.09 -19.79 -17.52
C VAL A 756 -16.00 -20.34 -16.59
N LEU A 757 -15.18 -19.47 -15.99
CA LEU A 757 -14.05 -19.87 -15.15
C LEU A 757 -14.47 -20.30 -13.74
N SER A 758 -15.64 -19.90 -13.22
CA SER A 758 -16.14 -20.41 -11.92
C SER A 758 -16.58 -21.86 -11.98
N SER A 759 -16.90 -22.38 -13.17
CA SER A 759 -17.22 -23.80 -13.37
C SER A 759 -15.98 -24.72 -13.40
N LYS A 760 -14.78 -24.15 -13.23
CA LYS A 760 -13.50 -24.85 -13.40
C LYS A 760 -12.65 -24.75 -12.14
N THR A 761 -12.04 -25.88 -11.76
CA THR A 761 -10.93 -25.93 -10.80
C THR A 761 -9.64 -25.75 -11.57
N ILE A 762 -8.90 -24.68 -11.27
CA ILE A 762 -7.64 -24.35 -11.94
C ILE A 762 -6.51 -24.57 -10.94
N ASN A 763 -5.61 -25.53 -11.20
CA ASN A 763 -4.53 -25.86 -10.27
C ASN A 763 -3.53 -24.70 -10.14
N LYS A 764 -3.18 -24.05 -11.26
CA LYS A 764 -2.24 -22.93 -11.29
C LYS A 764 -2.72 -21.78 -12.18
N VAL A 765 -2.95 -20.63 -11.57
CA VAL A 765 -3.22 -19.37 -12.29
C VAL A 765 -1.90 -18.64 -12.50
N VAL A 766 -1.49 -18.50 -13.76
CA VAL A 766 -0.20 -17.93 -14.17
C VAL A 766 -0.41 -16.59 -14.84
N GLN A 767 0.09 -15.51 -14.26
CA GLN A 767 0.13 -14.21 -14.93
C GLN A 767 1.34 -14.14 -15.87
N VAL A 768 1.12 -13.60 -17.06
CA VAL A 768 2.18 -13.37 -18.05
C VAL A 768 2.29 -11.88 -18.35
N GLY A 769 3.49 -11.33 -18.18
CA GLY A 769 3.82 -9.95 -18.53
C GLY A 769 3.34 -8.88 -17.54
N GLY A 770 2.81 -9.29 -16.38
CA GLY A 770 2.47 -8.43 -15.25
C GLY A 770 1.49 -7.27 -15.54
N GLY A 771 1.27 -6.43 -14.54
CA GLY A 771 0.57 -5.16 -14.67
C GLY A 771 -0.88 -5.18 -14.19
N GLN A 772 -1.69 -4.28 -14.74
CA GLN A 772 -3.03 -3.96 -14.26
C GLN A 772 -4.04 -5.12 -14.23
N ASN A 773 -3.76 -6.22 -14.93
CA ASN A 773 -4.59 -7.42 -14.88
C ASN A 773 -4.34 -8.28 -13.63
N ILE A 774 -3.45 -7.85 -12.72
CA ILE A 774 -3.21 -8.53 -11.44
C ILE A 774 -4.49 -8.75 -10.63
N ASN A 775 -5.43 -7.81 -10.64
CA ASN A 775 -6.69 -7.98 -9.90
C ASN A 775 -7.53 -9.13 -10.48
N ALA A 776 -7.55 -9.31 -11.80
CA ALA A 776 -8.18 -10.47 -12.43
C ALA A 776 -7.46 -11.79 -12.09
N VAL A 777 -6.13 -11.76 -11.91
CA VAL A 777 -5.33 -12.91 -11.49
C VAL A 777 -5.64 -13.29 -10.03
N LEU A 778 -5.67 -12.30 -9.13
CA LEU A 778 -6.02 -12.49 -7.72
C LEU A 778 -7.46 -13.02 -7.57
N GLU A 779 -8.40 -12.52 -8.38
CA GLU A 779 -9.78 -13.02 -8.43
C GLU A 779 -9.84 -14.52 -8.77
N LEU A 780 -8.96 -15.02 -9.66
CA LEU A 780 -8.88 -16.44 -9.99
C LEU A 780 -8.14 -17.27 -8.95
N ARG A 781 -7.14 -16.71 -8.26
CA ARG A 781 -6.35 -17.40 -7.21
C ARG A 781 -7.11 -17.58 -5.91
N ASN A 782 -8.04 -16.68 -5.61
CA ASN A 782 -8.82 -16.67 -4.37
C ASN A 782 -10.13 -17.49 -4.46
N LYS A 783 -10.35 -18.20 -5.57
CA LYS A 783 -11.42 -19.20 -5.72
C LYS A 783 -10.95 -20.54 -5.19
#